data_AF-A0A850B5E6-F1
#
_entry.id   AF-A0A850B5E6-F1
#
_cell.length_a   1.000
_cell.length_b   1.000
_cell.length_c   1.000
_cell.angle_alpha   90.00
_cell.angle_beta   90.00
_cell.angle_gamma   90.00
#
_symmetry.space_group_name_H-M   'P 1'
#
loop_
_entity.id
_entity.type
_entity.pdbx_description
1 polymer ?
#
loop_
_entity_poly.entity_id
_entity_poly.type
_entity_poly.pdbx_seq_one_letter_code
_entity_poly.pdbx_strand_id
1 'polypeptide(L)'
;MAVDSIVRQGKNAWRTERASRVKFLIDGAAYYDAFIAAVERAQRRVILVGWDIDSRTRLCRPGAPSETLCEFLNRAVANKKGLEIYILSWDFSMIYALEREFFPVYHLEWKTHRRVHFRLDSAHPLGASHHQKVVVVDDAVAFAGGLDITTHRWDTRRHAPSDPRRKDANDDQYNPFHDIQMAVDGPAAEALGELVRERWRRATGHTLKPVQAIDGDPWPPALVPDIRDVEVAIARTEPAYEGRPEVREVEQLYLDMIASAEKCIYIENQYTTNGLIAEALAKRLAEEGGPEVVIVCPKMCAGWLEVSTMGVLRAEFINRLKDADKFGRFRIFYPRVTDDLDIFVHSKVMIVDNAAVRVGSANIANRSMHVDTECDLAVEAKGRAEVEAAIEGFRNKLLGEHLGVPAEGVAASIAKMDSLIGGIEALRGGRRTLMPVENECLDDIAAEQAVMICADPEKPIDPEEFIDTVLFDQEPALKARLRRKVIFGLTILIGLAVAWSFTPLGQWIDPASISEYVKEIQSHPLTPVAVTGIFAVASLFMVPLNAMILATGLAFGAFPGFLYAMGGVLAAAASGYGAGRLLGHDFIGRVASSRVNRLSRRLARRGIIAIAAARLVPVAPFTLVNLVAGASHIRFRHYLIGTFIGNLPGVVVVTLFGPGALHLLYEWRPSAGAVAGLIAVVLAIGIAAFFVLRRRDAAVEKRPSSPGSEPRSLPAPSNAAPG
;
A
#
# COMPACT_ATOMS: atom_id res chain seq x y z
N MET A 1 -37.11 -8.87 27.82
CA MET A 1 -35.70 -9.07 28.18
C MET A 1 -34.95 -7.88 27.60
N ALA A 2 -34.08 -7.22 28.37
CA ALA A 2 -33.26 -6.15 27.81
C ALA A 2 -32.42 -6.76 26.67
N VAL A 3 -32.53 -6.22 25.45
CA VAL A 3 -31.66 -6.61 24.34
C VAL A 3 -30.25 -6.22 24.78
N ASP A 4 -29.32 -7.17 24.81
CA ASP A 4 -27.93 -6.89 25.13
C ASP A 4 -27.39 -5.86 24.12
N SER A 5 -26.76 -4.78 24.61
CA SER A 5 -26.21 -3.73 23.76
C SER A 5 -25.16 -4.32 22.80
N ILE A 6 -25.26 -3.98 21.52
CA ILE A 6 -24.29 -4.37 20.49
C ILE A 6 -22.94 -3.73 20.82
N VAL A 7 -22.94 -2.43 21.15
CA VAL A 7 -21.72 -1.71 21.54
C VAL A 7 -21.43 -1.92 23.02
N ARG A 8 -20.21 -2.34 23.32
CA ARG A 8 -19.70 -2.61 24.66
C ARG A 8 -18.32 -2.00 24.83
N GLN A 9 -18.27 -0.88 25.54
CA GLN A 9 -17.03 -0.20 25.90
C GLN A 9 -16.08 -1.14 26.64
N GLY A 10 -14.79 -1.10 26.28
CA GLY A 10 -13.74 -1.98 26.78
C GLY A 10 -13.71 -3.37 26.11
N LYS A 11 -14.67 -3.69 25.23
CA LYS A 11 -14.68 -4.94 24.46
C LYS A 11 -14.58 -4.69 22.96
N ASN A 12 -15.56 -4.01 22.39
CA ASN A 12 -15.63 -3.71 20.96
C ASN A 12 -15.63 -2.21 20.64
N ALA A 13 -15.43 -1.39 21.67
CA ALA A 13 -15.21 0.04 21.56
C ALA A 13 -14.25 0.49 22.66
N TRP A 14 -13.31 1.37 22.34
CA TRP A 14 -12.43 2.01 23.31
C TRP A 14 -13.22 2.91 24.27
N ARG A 15 -14.08 3.75 23.68
CA ARG A 15 -14.95 4.69 24.39
C ARG A 15 -16.32 4.73 23.74
N THR A 16 -17.33 5.00 24.54
CA THR A 16 -18.67 5.38 24.08
C THR A 16 -18.97 6.73 24.69
N GLU A 17 -19.05 7.77 23.85
CA GLU A 17 -19.18 9.16 24.29
C GLU A 17 -20.39 9.82 23.66
N ARG A 18 -21.00 10.76 24.37
CA ARG A 18 -22.13 11.50 23.83
C ARG A 18 -21.67 12.45 22.73
N ALA A 19 -22.34 12.43 21.59
CA ALA A 19 -22.31 13.47 20.57
C ALA A 19 -23.63 14.26 20.63
N SER A 20 -23.55 15.59 20.61
CA SER A 20 -24.77 16.42 20.53
C SER A 20 -25.34 16.35 19.12
N ARG A 21 -24.48 16.22 18.11
CA ARG A 21 -24.81 16.14 16.69
C ARG A 21 -23.93 15.12 15.99
N VAL A 22 -24.56 14.31 15.14
CA VAL A 22 -23.91 13.39 14.23
C VAL A 22 -24.38 13.67 12.80
N LYS A 23 -23.45 13.62 11.85
CA LYS A 23 -23.74 13.75 10.42
C LYS A 23 -23.00 12.68 9.62
N PHE A 24 -23.72 11.96 8.77
CA PHE A 24 -23.10 11.15 7.73
C PHE A 24 -22.83 12.01 6.49
N LEU A 25 -21.59 12.02 6.04
CA LEU A 25 -21.10 12.76 4.89
C LEU A 25 -20.84 11.76 3.77
N ILE A 26 -21.68 11.82 2.74
CA ILE A 26 -21.57 10.94 1.56
C ILE A 26 -20.74 11.65 0.50
N ASP A 27 -19.63 11.02 0.12
CA ASP A 27 -18.58 11.46 -0.80
C ASP A 27 -17.72 12.65 -0.35
N GLY A 28 -16.59 12.79 -1.04
CA GLY A 28 -15.58 13.80 -0.76
C GLY A 28 -16.09 15.24 -0.86
N ALA A 29 -17.06 15.56 -1.72
CA ALA A 29 -17.57 16.92 -1.81
C ALA A 29 -18.30 17.36 -0.52
N ALA A 30 -19.17 16.51 0.03
CA ALA A 30 -19.88 16.81 1.27
C ALA A 30 -18.90 16.91 2.45
N TYR A 31 -17.91 16.01 2.50
CA TYR A 31 -16.88 16.05 3.53
C TYR A 31 -15.99 17.29 3.43
N TYR A 32 -15.48 17.62 2.24
CA TYR A 32 -14.55 18.74 2.08
C TYR A 32 -15.25 20.07 2.37
N ASP A 33 -16.51 20.25 1.97
CA ASP A 33 -17.31 21.43 2.33
C ASP A 33 -17.47 21.55 3.86
N ALA A 34 -17.79 20.45 4.55
CA ALA A 34 -17.93 20.41 6.00
C ALA A 34 -16.60 20.67 6.72
N PHE A 35 -15.50 20.10 6.24
CA PHE A 35 -14.15 20.32 6.72
C PHE A 35 -13.75 21.80 6.61
N ILE A 36 -13.95 22.41 5.43
CA ILE A 36 -13.65 23.82 5.20
C ILE A 36 -14.44 24.70 6.17
N ALA A 37 -15.75 24.46 6.28
CA ALA A 37 -16.60 25.24 7.18
C ALA A 37 -16.20 25.10 8.66
N ALA A 38 -15.76 23.91 9.08
CA ALA A 38 -15.26 23.70 10.44
C ALA A 38 -13.92 24.43 10.67
N VAL A 39 -12.95 24.34 9.75
CA VAL A 39 -11.66 25.04 9.84
C VAL A 39 -11.84 26.57 9.79
N GLU A 40 -12.80 27.07 9.01
CA GLU A 40 -13.16 28.49 8.97
C GLU A 40 -13.73 28.98 10.31
N ARG A 41 -14.28 28.10 11.15
CA ARG A 41 -14.73 28.39 12.52
C ARG A 41 -13.69 28.12 13.60
N ALA A 42 -12.65 27.36 13.28
CA ALA A 42 -11.60 26.98 14.23
C ALA A 42 -10.95 28.20 14.91
N GLN A 43 -10.72 28.13 16.21
CA GLN A 43 -10.21 29.21 17.06
C GLN A 43 -8.78 28.96 17.54
N ARG A 44 -8.44 27.70 17.82
CA ARG A 44 -7.20 27.32 18.53
C ARG A 44 -6.39 26.28 17.77
N ARG A 45 -7.01 25.17 17.36
CA ARG A 45 -6.28 24.04 16.79
C ARG A 45 -7.08 23.25 15.76
N VAL A 46 -6.40 22.84 14.70
CA VAL A 46 -6.84 21.76 13.82
C VAL A 46 -5.78 20.66 13.83
N ILE A 47 -6.17 19.40 13.99
CA ILE A 47 -5.30 18.23 13.88
C ILE A 47 -5.85 17.34 12.76
N LEU A 48 -5.05 17.08 11.74
CA LEU A 48 -5.35 16.16 10.65
C LEU A 48 -4.42 14.95 10.78
N VAL A 49 -4.98 13.75 10.84
CA VAL A 49 -4.23 12.50 10.72
C VAL A 49 -4.81 11.69 9.57
N GLY A 50 -3.95 11.12 8.74
CA GLY A 50 -4.37 10.46 7.51
C GLY A 50 -3.35 9.44 7.01
N TRP A 51 -3.83 8.51 6.19
CA TRP A 51 -2.94 7.62 5.44
C TRP A 51 -2.17 8.40 4.38
N ASP A 52 -2.82 9.39 3.77
CA ASP A 52 -2.21 10.31 2.82
C ASP A 52 -2.86 11.69 2.89
N ILE A 53 -2.06 12.75 2.79
CA ILE A 53 -2.53 14.14 2.82
C ILE A 53 -1.72 14.93 1.80
N ASP A 54 -2.36 15.33 0.72
CA ASP A 54 -1.72 15.97 -0.43
C ASP A 54 -1.98 17.49 -0.40
N SER A 55 -0.91 18.29 -0.42
CA SER A 55 -0.95 19.75 -0.33
C SER A 55 -1.66 20.41 -1.51
N ARG A 56 -1.63 19.77 -2.68
CA ARG A 56 -2.14 20.24 -3.96
C ARG A 56 -3.62 19.87 -4.17
N THR A 57 -4.18 19.05 -3.28
CA THR A 57 -5.62 18.69 -3.28
C THR A 57 -6.49 19.93 -3.42
N ARG A 58 -7.29 19.99 -4.47
CA ARG A 58 -8.19 21.10 -4.74
C ARG A 58 -9.45 21.03 -3.88
N LEU A 59 -9.70 22.08 -3.12
CA LEU A 59 -10.90 22.23 -2.31
C LEU A 59 -12.01 22.91 -3.14
N CYS A 60 -12.71 22.12 -3.94
CA CYS A 60 -13.73 22.59 -4.88
C CYS A 60 -15.05 22.92 -4.18
N ARG A 61 -15.39 24.22 -4.10
CA ARG A 61 -16.65 24.74 -3.55
C ARG A 61 -17.57 25.31 -4.64
N PRO A 62 -18.90 25.12 -4.57
CA PRO A 62 -19.83 25.81 -5.46
C PRO A 62 -19.72 27.33 -5.33
N GLY A 63 -19.46 28.03 -6.44
CA GLY A 63 -19.45 29.50 -6.48
C GLY A 63 -18.24 30.20 -5.86
N ALA A 64 -17.19 29.46 -5.48
CA ALA A 64 -15.93 30.02 -4.98
C ALA A 64 -14.74 29.54 -5.84
N PRO A 65 -13.66 30.33 -5.94
CA PRO A 65 -12.44 29.89 -6.61
C PRO A 65 -11.88 28.63 -5.91
N SER A 66 -11.43 27.67 -6.72
CA SER A 66 -10.73 26.49 -6.22
C SER A 66 -9.38 26.92 -5.67
N GLU A 67 -9.15 26.69 -4.38
CA GLU A 67 -7.85 26.83 -3.72
C GLU A 67 -7.35 25.42 -3.33
N THR A 68 -6.04 25.25 -3.26
CA THR A 68 -5.44 24.01 -2.76
C THR A 68 -5.57 23.90 -1.24
N LEU A 69 -5.45 22.68 -0.71
CA LEU A 69 -5.45 22.43 0.73
C LEU A 69 -4.37 23.27 1.44
N CYS A 70 -3.17 23.34 0.85
CA CYS A 70 -2.08 24.14 1.40
C CYS A 70 -2.43 25.63 1.46
N GLU A 71 -2.92 26.21 0.38
CA GLU A 71 -3.35 27.62 0.33
C GLU A 71 -4.43 27.91 1.36
N PHE A 72 -5.43 27.03 1.45
CA PHE A 72 -6.53 27.14 2.41
C PHE A 72 -6.04 27.16 3.86
N LEU A 73 -5.21 26.19 4.26
CA LEU A 73 -4.76 26.07 5.64
C LEU A 73 -3.82 27.22 6.02
N ASN A 74 -2.96 27.67 5.10
CA ASN A 74 -2.12 28.85 5.29
C ASN A 74 -2.95 30.13 5.46
N ARG A 75 -3.99 30.31 4.63
CA ARG A 75 -4.95 31.42 4.73
C ARG A 75 -5.70 31.37 6.07
N ALA A 76 -6.14 30.19 6.50
CA ALA A 76 -6.85 30.01 7.76
C ALA A 76 -5.99 30.43 8.97
N VAL A 77 -4.73 30.00 9.04
CA VAL A 77 -3.84 30.42 10.14
C VAL A 77 -3.50 31.91 10.04
N ALA A 78 -3.25 32.44 8.83
CA ALA A 78 -2.93 33.87 8.64
C ALA A 78 -4.06 34.77 9.16
N ASN A 79 -5.32 34.39 8.93
CA ASN A 79 -6.49 35.16 9.36
C ASN A 79 -6.77 35.06 10.87
N LYS A 80 -6.24 34.05 11.57
CA LYS A 80 -6.54 33.79 12.98
C LYS A 80 -5.28 33.65 13.81
N LYS A 81 -4.90 34.71 14.53
CA LYS A 81 -3.63 34.79 15.28
C LYS A 81 -3.39 33.64 16.29
N GLY A 82 -4.45 33.03 16.83
CA GLY A 82 -4.37 31.94 17.81
C GLY A 82 -4.45 30.52 17.24
N LEU A 83 -4.66 30.37 15.92
CA LEU A 83 -4.85 29.07 15.29
C LEU A 83 -3.51 28.40 14.97
N GLU A 84 -3.38 27.14 15.37
CA GLU A 84 -2.31 26.22 14.98
C GLU A 84 -2.89 25.00 14.24
N ILE A 85 -2.18 24.52 13.23
CA ILE A 85 -2.61 23.36 12.43
C ILE A 85 -1.53 22.29 12.47
N TYR A 86 -1.90 21.07 12.80
CA TYR A 86 -1.03 19.92 12.91
C TYR A 86 -1.47 18.87 11.90
N ILE A 87 -0.55 18.41 11.06
CA ILE A 87 -0.81 17.45 9.98
C ILE A 87 0.14 16.29 10.16
N LEU A 88 -0.43 15.09 10.36
CA LEU A 88 0.29 13.85 10.52
C LEU A 88 -0.09 12.89 9.40
N SER A 89 0.84 12.59 8.51
CA SER A 89 0.62 11.67 7.38
C SER A 89 1.48 10.42 7.56
N TRP A 90 1.03 9.26 7.11
CA TRP A 90 1.80 8.00 7.20
C TRP A 90 3.18 8.06 6.51
N ASP A 91 4.22 7.56 7.18
CA ASP A 91 5.59 7.37 6.65
C ASP A 91 5.72 6.03 5.90
N PHE A 92 5.40 6.08 4.61
CA PHE A 92 5.92 5.27 3.49
C PHE A 92 6.25 3.77 3.65
N SER A 93 5.78 2.98 2.67
CA SER A 93 6.45 1.76 2.18
C SER A 93 6.80 1.94 0.70
N MET A 94 8.02 1.57 0.28
CA MET A 94 8.52 1.69 -1.11
C MET A 94 7.62 1.09 -2.19
N ILE A 95 6.71 0.20 -1.82
CA ILE A 95 5.80 -0.50 -2.71
C ILE A 95 4.75 0.45 -3.32
N TYR A 96 4.38 1.54 -2.63
CA TYR A 96 3.34 2.48 -3.08
C TYR A 96 3.90 3.77 -3.71
N ALA A 97 5.17 3.79 -4.11
CA ALA A 97 5.85 4.99 -4.60
C ALA A 97 5.30 5.55 -5.94
N LEU A 98 4.49 4.77 -6.67
CA LEU A 98 3.89 5.16 -7.96
C LEU A 98 2.45 5.69 -7.84
N GLU A 99 1.78 5.46 -6.71
CA GLU A 99 0.39 5.89 -6.44
C GLU A 99 0.33 7.15 -5.56
N ARG A 100 1.51 7.67 -5.22
CA ARG A 100 1.70 8.81 -4.33
C ARG A 100 2.63 9.82 -4.97
N GLU A 101 2.54 11.04 -4.45
CA GLU A 101 3.44 12.12 -4.76
C GLU A 101 4.93 11.75 -4.53
N PHE A 102 5.76 11.90 -5.56
CA PHE A 102 7.16 11.44 -5.63
C PHE A 102 8.19 12.39 -4.95
N PHE A 103 8.76 12.01 -3.79
CA PHE A 103 9.59 12.90 -2.93
C PHE A 103 11.01 13.13 -3.49
N PRO A 104 11.44 14.41 -3.69
CA PRO A 104 12.04 15.20 -2.60
C PRO A 104 11.68 16.72 -2.55
N VAL A 105 10.55 17.18 -3.12
CA VAL A 105 10.22 18.63 -3.19
C VAL A 105 9.24 19.11 -2.08
N TYR A 106 8.48 18.22 -1.45
CA TYR A 106 7.29 18.58 -0.64
C TYR A 106 7.56 19.20 0.74
N HIS A 107 8.82 19.27 1.20
CA HIS A 107 9.12 19.96 2.45
C HIS A 107 9.03 21.49 2.34
N LEU A 108 8.89 22.05 1.14
CA LEU A 108 8.91 23.50 0.91
C LEU A 108 7.52 24.15 0.94
N GLU A 109 6.45 23.47 0.52
CA GLU A 109 5.09 24.07 0.43
C GLU A 109 4.39 24.16 1.78
N TRP A 110 4.43 23.11 2.62
CA TRP A 110 3.79 23.16 3.96
C TRP A 110 4.47 24.15 4.91
N LYS A 111 5.73 24.52 4.65
CA LYS A 111 6.53 25.42 5.50
C LYS A 111 6.29 26.91 5.25
N THR A 112 5.30 27.27 4.44
CA THR A 112 4.94 28.67 4.16
C THR A 112 4.47 29.44 5.40
N HIS A 113 3.92 28.78 6.42
CA HIS A 113 3.54 29.42 7.68
C HIS A 113 4.02 28.65 8.92
N ARG A 114 4.69 29.35 9.86
CA ARG A 114 5.27 28.79 11.10
C ARG A 114 4.30 28.06 12.06
N ARG A 115 2.99 28.13 11.80
CA ARG A 115 1.89 27.59 12.64
C ARG A 115 1.19 26.41 11.96
N VAL A 116 1.70 25.99 10.80
CA VAL A 116 1.32 24.75 10.13
C VAL A 116 2.46 23.76 10.36
N HIS A 117 2.15 22.67 11.07
CA HIS A 117 3.11 21.69 11.54
C HIS A 117 2.86 20.36 10.84
N PHE A 118 3.63 20.09 9.78
CA PHE A 118 3.56 18.81 9.06
C PHE A 118 4.60 17.81 9.61
N ARG A 119 4.19 16.56 9.83
CA ARG A 119 5.03 15.44 10.26
C ARG A 119 4.62 14.15 9.57
N LEU A 120 5.57 13.25 9.41
CA LEU A 120 5.33 11.88 8.98
C LEU A 120 5.22 10.96 10.21
N ASP A 121 4.34 9.96 10.15
CA ASP A 121 4.10 8.97 11.19
C ASP A 121 4.68 7.62 10.82
N SER A 122 5.72 7.21 11.53
CA SER A 122 6.34 5.89 11.46
C SER A 122 6.14 5.07 12.74
N ALA A 123 5.24 5.47 13.65
CA ALA A 123 5.09 4.90 15.00
C ALA A 123 4.20 3.64 15.02
N HIS A 124 4.48 2.71 14.11
CA HIS A 124 3.81 1.42 13.93
C HIS A 124 4.84 0.33 13.52
N PRO A 125 4.48 -0.97 13.60
CA PRO A 125 5.35 -2.05 13.17
C PRO A 125 5.70 -1.99 11.68
N LEU A 126 6.75 -2.71 11.30
CA LEU A 126 7.12 -2.89 9.90
C LEU A 126 5.97 -3.57 9.14
N GLY A 127 5.76 -3.19 7.88
CA GLY A 127 4.70 -3.75 7.04
C GLY A 127 3.28 -3.28 7.39
N ALA A 128 3.08 -2.62 8.53
CA ALA A 128 1.85 -1.93 8.88
C ALA A 128 1.80 -0.50 8.32
N SER A 129 0.61 0.09 8.33
CA SER A 129 0.37 1.48 7.94
C SER A 129 -0.40 2.27 8.99
N HIS A 130 -0.21 3.58 8.97
CA HIS A 130 -1.17 4.51 9.57
C HIS A 130 -2.37 4.64 8.63
N HIS A 131 -3.53 4.08 9.00
CA HIS A 131 -4.69 4.05 8.10
C HIS A 131 -5.93 4.81 8.61
N GLN A 132 -5.92 5.30 9.85
CA GLN A 132 -6.91 6.25 10.37
C GLN A 132 -6.97 7.54 9.53
N LYS A 133 -8.17 7.98 9.16
CA LYS A 133 -8.43 9.32 8.61
C LYS A 133 -9.29 10.10 9.59
N VAL A 134 -8.66 10.92 10.43
CA VAL A 134 -9.36 11.68 11.47
C VAL A 134 -8.95 13.15 11.42
N VAL A 135 -9.94 14.04 11.43
CA VAL A 135 -9.72 15.47 11.60
C VAL A 135 -10.42 15.95 12.87
N VAL A 136 -9.71 16.69 13.71
CA VAL A 136 -10.27 17.29 14.93
C VAL A 136 -10.05 18.79 14.90
N VAL A 137 -11.13 19.54 15.11
CA VAL A 137 -11.16 21.01 15.18
C VAL A 137 -11.51 21.41 16.62
N ASP A 138 -10.56 22.07 17.28
CA ASP A 138 -10.64 22.60 18.64
C ASP A 138 -11.11 21.61 19.72
N ASP A 139 -10.92 20.31 19.51
CA ASP A 139 -11.50 19.25 20.36
C ASP A 139 -13.03 19.26 20.46
N ALA A 140 -13.70 20.01 19.58
CA ALA A 140 -15.11 20.28 19.68
C ALA A 140 -15.93 19.75 18.49
N VAL A 141 -15.31 19.63 17.31
CA VAL A 141 -15.86 18.97 16.13
C VAL A 141 -14.82 18.02 15.57
N ALA A 142 -15.22 16.81 15.21
CA ALA A 142 -14.33 15.82 14.63
C ALA A 142 -14.98 15.11 13.44
N PHE A 143 -14.14 14.61 12.55
CA PHE A 143 -14.50 13.83 11.37
C PHE A 143 -13.69 12.53 11.39
N ALA A 144 -14.32 11.39 11.17
CA ALA A 144 -13.65 10.09 11.04
C ALA A 144 -14.41 9.17 10.07
N GLY A 145 -13.69 8.31 9.35
CA GLY A 145 -14.24 7.49 8.27
C GLY A 145 -13.19 7.08 7.25
N GLY A 146 -13.60 6.89 5.99
CA GLY A 146 -12.77 6.35 4.91
C GLY A 146 -11.98 7.40 4.12
N LEU A 147 -12.34 8.69 4.23
CA LEU A 147 -11.84 9.75 3.36
C LEU A 147 -10.57 10.43 3.88
N ASP A 148 -9.47 10.26 3.15
CA ASP A 148 -8.29 11.13 3.21
C ASP A 148 -8.56 12.47 2.48
N ILE A 149 -7.84 13.52 2.85
CA ILE A 149 -7.81 14.79 2.09
C ILE A 149 -6.62 14.74 1.13
N THR A 150 -6.81 14.02 0.03
CA THR A 150 -5.78 13.76 -0.98
C THR A 150 -6.40 13.68 -2.39
N THR A 151 -5.57 13.48 -3.41
CA THR A 151 -5.99 13.28 -4.81
C THR A 151 -6.87 12.04 -4.98
N HIS A 152 -7.74 12.07 -5.99
CA HIS A 152 -8.68 10.97 -6.32
C HIS A 152 -9.79 10.68 -5.28
N ARG A 153 -10.04 11.57 -4.30
CA ARG A 153 -11.09 11.37 -3.26
C ARG A 153 -12.30 12.28 -3.43
N TRP A 154 -12.15 13.44 -4.07
CA TRP A 154 -13.26 14.36 -4.26
C TRP A 154 -14.23 13.84 -5.32
N ASP A 155 -15.51 13.69 -4.97
CA ASP A 155 -16.59 13.46 -5.91
C ASP A 155 -17.92 13.94 -5.28
N THR A 156 -18.96 14.00 -6.08
CA THR A 156 -20.32 14.27 -5.60
C THR A 156 -21.18 13.03 -5.75
N ARG A 157 -22.27 12.96 -4.98
CA ARG A 157 -23.32 11.93 -5.07
C ARG A 157 -23.90 11.67 -6.46
N ARG A 158 -23.70 12.59 -7.40
CA ARG A 158 -24.10 12.43 -8.80
C ARG A 158 -23.16 11.52 -9.61
N HIS A 159 -21.88 11.44 -9.22
CA HIS A 159 -20.82 10.70 -9.92
C HIS A 159 -20.84 10.93 -11.43
N ALA A 160 -21.02 12.19 -11.84
CA ALA A 160 -21.13 12.53 -13.24
C ALA A 160 -19.86 12.06 -13.97
N PRO A 161 -19.96 11.35 -15.12
CA PRO A 161 -18.80 10.78 -15.80
C PRO A 161 -17.66 11.77 -16.08
N SER A 162 -18.01 13.02 -16.39
CA SER A 162 -17.05 14.08 -16.74
C SER A 162 -17.25 15.33 -15.89
N ASP A 163 -17.35 15.19 -14.56
CA ASP A 163 -17.39 16.36 -13.68
C ASP A 163 -16.07 17.15 -13.81
N PRO A 164 -16.09 18.40 -14.30
CA PRO A 164 -14.87 19.15 -14.59
C PRO A 164 -14.05 19.50 -13.33
N ARG A 165 -14.65 19.34 -12.14
CA ARG A 165 -14.01 19.57 -10.84
C ARG A 165 -13.26 18.34 -10.33
N ARG A 166 -13.56 17.15 -10.87
CA ARG A 166 -12.95 15.88 -10.48
C ARG A 166 -11.63 15.71 -11.22
N LYS A 167 -10.59 16.37 -10.70
CA LYS A 167 -9.24 16.38 -11.26
C LYS A 167 -8.18 16.22 -10.18
N ASP A 168 -7.09 15.55 -10.51
CA ASP A 168 -5.96 15.37 -9.62
C ASP A 168 -5.09 16.64 -9.53
N ALA A 169 -3.96 16.54 -8.83
CA ALA A 169 -3.03 17.65 -8.66
C ALA A 169 -2.33 18.08 -9.96
N ASN A 170 -2.31 17.21 -10.98
CA ASN A 170 -1.75 17.48 -12.31
C ASN A 170 -2.80 17.93 -13.33
N ASP A 171 -4.05 18.16 -12.88
CA ASP A 171 -5.21 18.52 -13.69
C ASP A 171 -5.77 17.38 -14.56
N ASP A 172 -5.37 16.13 -14.29
CA ASP A 172 -5.88 14.94 -14.96
C ASP A 172 -7.24 14.53 -14.38
N GLN A 173 -8.18 14.15 -15.24
CA GLN A 173 -9.48 13.62 -14.79
C GLN A 173 -9.34 12.18 -14.27
N TYR A 174 -10.10 11.86 -13.21
CA TYR A 174 -10.19 10.51 -12.66
C TYR A 174 -11.63 9.99 -12.59
N ASN A 175 -11.77 8.68 -12.48
CA ASN A 175 -13.05 7.98 -12.43
C ASN A 175 -13.83 8.31 -11.14
N PRO A 176 -15.16 8.09 -11.12
CA PRO A 176 -15.96 8.33 -9.93
C PRO A 176 -15.49 7.55 -8.70
N PHE A 177 -15.55 8.19 -7.55
CA PHE A 177 -15.07 7.67 -6.28
C PHE A 177 -16.14 7.84 -5.21
N HIS A 178 -16.47 6.79 -4.48
CA HIS A 178 -17.50 6.79 -3.46
C HIS A 178 -16.92 6.38 -2.10
N ASP A 179 -17.21 7.17 -1.07
CA ASP A 179 -16.71 6.95 0.29
C ASP A 179 -17.50 7.78 1.31
N ILE A 180 -17.34 7.46 2.59
CA ILE A 180 -18.14 8.02 3.69
C ILE A 180 -17.22 8.56 4.80
N GLN A 181 -17.58 9.73 5.32
CA GLN A 181 -17.06 10.29 6.55
C GLN A 181 -18.21 10.51 7.55
N MET A 182 -17.95 10.39 8.85
CA MET A 182 -18.89 10.77 9.90
C MET A 182 -18.36 11.99 10.64
N ALA A 183 -19.19 13.02 10.82
CA ALA A 183 -18.89 14.18 11.64
C ALA A 183 -19.62 14.11 12.98
N VAL A 184 -18.93 14.45 14.07
CA VAL A 184 -19.44 14.44 15.45
C VAL A 184 -18.96 15.67 16.21
N ASP A 185 -19.67 16.05 17.27
CA ASP A 185 -19.28 17.11 18.19
C ASP A 185 -19.32 16.69 19.66
N GLY A 186 -18.92 17.61 20.55
CA GLY A 186 -18.99 17.42 21.99
C GLY A 186 -18.02 16.33 22.50
N PRO A 187 -18.37 15.60 23.57
CA PRO A 187 -17.49 14.60 24.18
C PRO A 187 -16.92 13.55 23.20
N ALA A 188 -17.68 13.15 22.17
CA ALA A 188 -17.18 12.24 21.13
C ALA A 188 -16.03 12.87 20.32
N ALA A 189 -16.13 14.17 20.00
CA ALA A 189 -15.04 14.91 19.33
C ALA A 189 -13.83 15.11 20.26
N GLU A 190 -14.05 15.32 21.56
CA GLU A 190 -12.98 15.42 22.56
C GLU A 190 -12.18 14.11 22.67
N ALA A 191 -12.87 12.96 22.65
CA ALA A 191 -12.26 11.63 22.67
C ALA A 191 -11.47 11.32 21.38
N LEU A 192 -11.99 11.72 20.21
CA LEU A 192 -11.21 11.69 18.97
C LEU A 192 -10.00 12.63 19.04
N GLY A 193 -10.14 13.79 19.69
CA GLY A 193 -9.05 14.69 20.02
C GLY A 193 -7.96 14.01 20.84
N GLU A 194 -8.35 13.24 21.86
CA GLU A 194 -7.41 12.44 22.65
C GLU A 194 -6.68 11.41 21.79
N LEU A 195 -7.41 10.69 20.92
CA LEU A 195 -6.83 9.70 20.00
C LEU A 195 -5.74 10.33 19.11
N VAL A 196 -6.04 11.46 18.45
CA VAL A 196 -5.10 12.08 17.51
C VAL A 196 -3.92 12.77 18.22
N ARG A 197 -4.13 13.35 19.42
CA ARG A 197 -3.03 13.92 20.23
C ARG A 197 -2.10 12.84 20.76
N GLU A 198 -2.67 11.73 21.21
CA GLU A 198 -1.93 10.55 21.63
C GLU A 198 -1.04 10.05 20.49
N ARG A 199 -1.63 9.92 19.29
CA ARG A 199 -0.91 9.52 18.09
C ARG A 199 0.20 10.50 17.71
N TRP A 200 -0.10 11.80 17.72
CA TRP A 200 0.89 12.85 17.48
C TRP A 200 2.08 12.74 18.45
N ARG A 201 1.80 12.48 19.74
CA ARG A 201 2.86 12.28 20.74
C ARG A 201 3.69 11.04 20.44
N ARG A 202 3.07 9.93 20.01
CA ARG A 202 3.79 8.70 19.63
C ARG A 202 4.71 8.94 18.43
N ALA A 203 4.21 9.60 17.39
CA ALA A 203 4.97 9.87 16.17
C ALA A 203 6.10 10.89 16.36
N THR A 204 5.91 11.88 17.25
CA THR A 204 6.80 13.06 17.31
C THR A 204 7.51 13.27 18.65
N GLY A 205 7.10 12.57 19.70
CA GLY A 205 7.50 12.81 21.09
C GLY A 205 6.88 14.06 21.74
N HIS A 206 6.13 14.88 20.99
CA HIS A 206 5.56 16.13 21.49
C HIS A 206 4.13 15.95 21.98
N THR A 207 3.86 16.35 23.22
CA THR A 207 2.49 16.34 23.78
C THR A 207 1.76 17.63 23.45
N LEU A 208 0.67 17.52 22.70
CA LEU A 208 -0.27 18.62 22.51
C LEU A 208 -1.24 18.68 23.70
N LYS A 209 -1.55 19.89 24.21
CA LYS A 209 -2.53 20.08 25.30
C LYS A 209 -3.96 20.04 24.76
N PRO A 210 -4.95 19.50 25.46
CA PRO A 210 -6.35 19.64 25.04
C PRO A 210 -6.78 21.12 24.98
N VAL A 211 -7.74 21.43 24.12
CA VAL A 211 -8.44 22.73 24.07
C VAL A 211 -9.62 22.66 25.04
N GLN A 212 -9.63 23.50 26.07
CA GLN A 212 -10.61 23.40 27.18
C GLN A 212 -11.82 24.33 27.07
N ALA A 213 -11.82 25.26 26.12
CA ALA A 213 -12.97 26.13 25.85
C ALA A 213 -12.85 26.78 24.46
N ILE A 214 -13.99 26.84 23.78
CA ILE A 214 -14.19 27.61 22.56
C ILE A 214 -15.43 28.49 22.73
N ASP A 215 -15.44 29.64 22.09
CA ASP A 215 -16.57 30.56 22.14
C ASP A 215 -17.62 30.20 21.09
N GLY A 216 -18.89 30.13 21.49
CA GLY A 216 -20.01 29.87 20.58
C GLY A 216 -20.10 28.43 20.09
N ASP A 217 -21.02 28.19 19.15
CA ASP A 217 -21.27 26.86 18.61
C ASP A 217 -20.17 26.45 17.60
N PRO A 218 -19.37 25.41 17.85
CA PRO A 218 -18.33 24.99 16.88
C PRO A 218 -18.90 24.41 15.59
N TRP A 219 -20.11 23.87 15.63
CA TRP A 219 -20.67 23.11 14.52
C TRP A 219 -20.97 24.02 13.33
N PRO A 220 -20.63 23.61 12.10
CA PRO A 220 -20.94 24.39 10.91
C PRO A 220 -22.47 24.59 10.76
N PRO A 221 -22.98 25.83 10.70
CA PRO A 221 -24.44 26.08 10.68
C PRO A 221 -25.18 25.46 9.49
N ALA A 222 -24.52 25.37 8.34
CA ALA A 222 -25.09 24.74 7.13
C ALA A 222 -25.13 23.20 7.21
N LEU A 223 -24.41 22.60 8.17
CA LEU A 223 -24.32 21.15 8.31
C LEU A 223 -25.50 20.64 9.13
N VAL A 224 -26.63 20.34 8.50
CA VAL A 224 -27.81 19.84 9.21
C VAL A 224 -27.52 18.43 9.74
N PRO A 225 -27.54 18.19 11.07
CA PRO A 225 -27.22 16.89 11.66
C PRO A 225 -28.32 15.86 11.35
N ASP A 226 -27.91 14.61 11.12
CA ASP A 226 -28.84 13.50 10.90
C ASP A 226 -29.36 12.94 12.25
N ILE A 227 -28.52 12.95 13.29
CA ILE A 227 -28.88 12.47 14.63
C ILE A 227 -28.47 13.54 15.66
N ARG A 228 -29.26 13.69 16.72
CA ARG A 228 -28.95 14.54 17.87
C ARG A 228 -28.91 13.73 19.15
N ASP A 229 -28.04 14.15 20.06
CA ASP A 229 -27.92 13.62 21.42
C ASP A 229 -27.85 12.09 21.46
N VAL A 230 -26.79 11.53 20.86
CA VAL A 230 -26.61 10.08 20.74
C VAL A 230 -25.23 9.66 21.23
N GLU A 231 -25.12 8.45 21.75
CA GLU A 231 -23.84 7.85 22.06
C GLU A 231 -23.14 7.39 20.77
N VAL A 232 -21.86 7.78 20.63
CA VAL A 232 -20.97 7.36 19.55
C VAL A 232 -19.87 6.51 20.16
N ALA A 233 -19.78 5.28 19.68
CA ALA A 233 -18.71 4.36 20.01
C ALA A 233 -17.50 4.62 19.11
N ILE A 234 -16.30 4.64 19.70
CA ILE A 234 -15.04 4.73 18.97
C ILE A 234 -14.35 3.39 19.10
N ALA A 235 -14.19 2.67 18.00
CA ALA A 235 -13.48 1.40 17.92
C ALA A 235 -12.16 1.58 17.15
N ARG A 236 -11.12 0.87 17.56
CA ARG A 236 -9.79 0.96 16.97
C ARG A 236 -9.27 -0.42 16.57
N THR A 237 -8.41 -0.40 15.57
CA THR A 237 -7.37 -1.42 15.41
C THR A 237 -6.04 -0.76 15.72
N GLU A 238 -5.25 -1.34 16.61
CA GLU A 238 -3.87 -0.94 16.82
C GLU A 238 -3.01 -2.20 16.98
N PRO A 239 -1.97 -2.39 16.17
CA PRO A 239 -1.08 -3.53 16.32
C PRO A 239 -0.26 -3.40 17.61
N ALA A 240 0.17 -4.53 18.17
CA ALA A 240 1.16 -4.52 19.26
C ALA A 240 2.47 -3.86 18.79
N TYR A 241 2.93 -2.83 19.50
CA TYR A 241 4.13 -2.08 19.11
C TYR A 241 4.73 -1.30 20.29
N GLU A 242 6.05 -1.36 20.44
CA GLU A 242 6.80 -0.66 21.51
C GLU A 242 6.24 -0.92 22.92
N GLY A 243 5.93 -2.18 23.24
CA GLY A 243 5.38 -2.57 24.54
C GLY A 243 3.89 -2.25 24.74
N ARG A 244 3.22 -1.66 23.75
CA ARG A 244 1.76 -1.50 23.75
C ARG A 244 1.08 -2.81 23.31
N PRO A 245 -0.02 -3.22 23.96
CA PRO A 245 -0.78 -4.39 23.55
C PRO A 245 -1.52 -4.14 22.24
N GLU A 246 -1.84 -5.23 21.54
CA GLU A 246 -2.73 -5.21 20.38
C GLU A 246 -4.16 -4.80 20.79
N VAL A 247 -4.84 -4.06 19.92
CA VAL A 247 -6.23 -3.64 20.05
C VAL A 247 -7.02 -4.13 18.83
N ARG A 248 -8.08 -4.92 19.07
CA ARG A 248 -8.95 -5.54 18.05
C ARG A 248 -10.43 -5.16 18.22
N GLU A 249 -10.69 -3.96 18.72
CA GLU A 249 -12.06 -3.49 19.00
C GLU A 249 -12.90 -3.46 17.72
N VAL A 250 -12.29 -3.04 16.59
CA VAL A 250 -12.90 -2.99 15.26
C VAL A 250 -13.39 -4.36 14.79
N GLU A 251 -12.58 -5.40 14.89
CA GLU A 251 -12.96 -6.75 14.46
C GLU A 251 -14.09 -7.30 15.35
N GLN A 252 -13.95 -7.14 16.67
CA GLN A 252 -14.98 -7.56 17.61
C GLN A 252 -16.30 -6.82 17.38
N LEU A 253 -16.26 -5.55 16.99
CA LEU A 253 -17.45 -4.78 16.64
C LEU A 253 -18.14 -5.32 15.40
N TYR A 254 -17.40 -5.66 14.35
CA TYR A 254 -17.96 -6.33 13.17
C TYR A 254 -18.64 -7.66 13.56
N LEU A 255 -17.96 -8.49 14.35
CA LEU A 255 -18.49 -9.79 14.80
C LEU A 255 -19.76 -9.64 15.64
N ASP A 256 -19.77 -8.69 16.58
CA ASP A 256 -20.92 -8.45 17.45
C ASP A 256 -22.12 -7.87 16.66
N MET A 257 -21.87 -6.97 15.70
CA MET A 257 -22.91 -6.46 14.79
C MET A 257 -23.51 -7.60 13.95
N ILE A 258 -22.68 -8.45 13.33
CA ILE A 258 -23.15 -9.60 12.54
C ILE A 258 -23.94 -10.57 13.40
N ALA A 259 -23.47 -10.86 14.61
CA ALA A 259 -24.14 -11.76 15.54
C ALA A 259 -25.52 -11.23 15.98
N SER A 260 -25.68 -9.91 16.08
CA SER A 260 -26.93 -9.27 16.48
C SER A 260 -27.99 -9.21 15.37
N ALA A 261 -27.61 -9.43 14.11
CA ALA A 261 -28.48 -9.20 12.96
C ALA A 261 -29.61 -10.22 12.84
N GLU A 262 -30.84 -9.75 12.80
CA GLU A 262 -32.07 -10.53 12.66
C GLU A 262 -32.67 -10.43 11.25
N LYS A 263 -32.68 -9.26 10.61
CA LYS A 263 -33.39 -9.02 9.34
C LYS A 263 -32.46 -8.76 8.17
N CYS A 264 -31.53 -7.82 8.31
CA CYS A 264 -30.64 -7.43 7.23
C CYS A 264 -29.29 -6.88 7.70
N ILE A 265 -28.25 -7.19 6.94
CA ILE A 265 -26.91 -6.64 7.02
C ILE A 265 -26.62 -5.96 5.67
N TYR A 266 -26.41 -4.64 5.69
CA TYR A 266 -25.95 -3.88 4.53
C TYR A 266 -24.50 -3.46 4.75
N ILE A 267 -23.61 -3.78 3.81
CA ILE A 267 -22.19 -3.47 3.87
C ILE A 267 -21.80 -2.71 2.62
N GLU A 268 -20.98 -1.67 2.80
CA GLU A 268 -20.14 -1.17 1.72
C GLU A 268 -18.68 -1.30 2.14
N ASN A 269 -17.86 -1.95 1.31
CA ASN A 269 -16.45 -2.13 1.65
C ASN A 269 -15.55 -2.21 0.41
N GLN A 270 -14.38 -1.57 0.48
CA GLN A 270 -13.35 -1.65 -0.56
C GLN A 270 -12.82 -3.07 -0.74
N TYR A 271 -12.59 -3.80 0.36
CA TYR A 271 -12.09 -5.17 0.34
C TYR A 271 -12.99 -6.10 1.12
N THR A 272 -13.06 -7.35 0.67
CA THR A 272 -13.81 -8.43 1.32
C THR A 272 -12.95 -9.69 1.28
N THR A 273 -11.91 -9.73 2.10
CA THR A 273 -10.87 -10.78 2.11
C THR A 273 -10.72 -11.48 3.46
N ASN A 274 -11.24 -10.91 4.54
CA ASN A 274 -11.08 -11.48 5.88
C ASN A 274 -11.95 -12.73 6.10
N GLY A 275 -11.30 -13.83 6.47
CA GLY A 275 -11.94 -15.13 6.66
C GLY A 275 -12.87 -15.24 7.88
N LEU A 276 -12.56 -14.55 8.99
CA LEU A 276 -13.38 -14.57 10.21
C LEU A 276 -14.72 -13.85 10.01
N ILE A 277 -14.70 -12.69 9.36
CA ILE A 277 -15.92 -11.97 8.99
C ILE A 277 -16.74 -12.78 7.97
N ALA A 278 -16.08 -13.43 7.00
CA ALA A 278 -16.75 -14.33 6.05
C ALA A 278 -17.46 -15.49 6.78
N GLU A 279 -16.80 -16.10 7.76
CA GLU A 279 -17.38 -17.20 8.55
C GLU A 279 -18.56 -16.73 9.40
N ALA A 280 -18.46 -15.57 10.04
CA ALA A 280 -19.55 -15.00 10.83
C ALA A 280 -20.79 -14.73 9.96
N LEU A 281 -20.62 -14.12 8.78
CA LEU A 281 -21.70 -13.89 7.82
C LEU A 281 -22.29 -15.20 7.29
N ALA A 282 -21.43 -16.16 6.91
CA ALA A 282 -21.85 -17.48 6.43
C ALA A 282 -22.70 -18.21 7.48
N LYS A 283 -22.31 -18.15 8.75
CA LYS A 283 -23.08 -18.73 9.86
C LYS A 283 -24.48 -18.14 9.92
N ARG A 284 -24.63 -16.81 9.86
CA ARG A 284 -25.94 -16.14 9.86
C ARG A 284 -26.77 -16.52 8.63
N LEU A 285 -26.16 -16.57 7.44
CA LEU A 285 -26.83 -16.95 6.20
C LEU A 285 -27.36 -18.40 6.21
N ALA A 286 -26.70 -19.30 6.94
CA ALA A 286 -27.07 -20.72 7.02
C ALA A 286 -28.27 -21.01 7.94
N GLU A 287 -28.69 -20.07 8.79
CA GLU A 287 -29.80 -20.23 9.74
C GLU A 287 -31.15 -20.04 9.06
N GLU A 288 -32.17 -20.86 9.34
CA GLU A 288 -33.48 -20.75 8.67
C GLU A 288 -34.11 -19.34 8.74
N GLY A 289 -34.04 -18.69 9.91
CA GLY A 289 -34.50 -17.31 10.14
C GLY A 289 -33.40 -16.24 10.11
N GLY A 290 -32.24 -16.50 9.49
CA GLY A 290 -31.15 -15.53 9.38
C GLY A 290 -31.45 -14.30 8.51
N PRO A 291 -30.59 -13.26 8.59
CA PRO A 291 -30.77 -12.00 7.88
C PRO A 291 -30.45 -12.09 6.38
N GLU A 292 -30.97 -11.14 5.61
CA GLU A 292 -30.44 -10.80 4.29
C GLU A 292 -29.07 -10.12 4.39
N VAL A 293 -28.12 -10.48 3.53
CA VAL A 293 -26.78 -9.88 3.49
C VAL A 293 -26.57 -9.26 2.10
N VAL A 294 -26.42 -7.93 2.08
CA VAL A 294 -26.13 -7.16 0.86
C VAL A 294 -24.77 -6.48 1.02
N ILE A 295 -23.86 -6.76 0.09
CA ILE A 295 -22.53 -6.15 0.04
C ILE A 295 -22.40 -5.32 -1.23
N VAL A 296 -21.94 -4.08 -1.11
CA VAL A 296 -21.55 -3.21 -2.23
C VAL A 296 -20.04 -2.98 -2.17
N CYS A 297 -19.33 -3.24 -3.26
CA CYS A 297 -17.88 -3.14 -3.32
C CYS A 297 -17.40 -2.73 -4.73
N PRO A 298 -16.10 -2.43 -4.92
CA PRO A 298 -15.57 -2.16 -6.25
C PRO A 298 -15.77 -3.34 -7.20
N LYS A 299 -15.86 -3.07 -8.51
CA LYS A 299 -15.85 -4.14 -9.52
C LYS A 299 -14.55 -4.94 -9.44
N MET A 300 -13.40 -4.26 -9.42
CA MET A 300 -12.06 -4.85 -9.32
C MET A 300 -11.26 -4.25 -8.15
N CYS A 301 -10.32 -5.02 -7.60
CA CYS A 301 -9.30 -4.49 -6.67
C CYS A 301 -8.38 -3.50 -7.41
N ALA A 302 -7.83 -2.50 -6.72
CA ALA A 302 -7.05 -1.44 -7.35
C ALA A 302 -5.62 -1.89 -7.67
N GLY A 303 -5.11 -1.59 -8.86
CA GLY A 303 -3.70 -1.86 -9.21
C GLY A 303 -3.38 -3.33 -9.54
N TRP A 304 -2.32 -3.52 -10.35
CA TRP A 304 -1.98 -4.83 -10.92
C TRP A 304 -1.54 -5.88 -9.88
N LEU A 305 -0.86 -5.45 -8.81
CA LEU A 305 -0.38 -6.35 -7.74
C LEU A 305 -1.51 -6.82 -6.82
N GLU A 306 -2.50 -5.97 -6.53
CA GLU A 306 -3.66 -6.35 -5.71
C GLU A 306 -4.61 -7.27 -6.47
N VAL A 307 -4.83 -7.05 -7.78
CA VAL A 307 -5.65 -7.96 -8.60
C VAL A 307 -5.12 -9.40 -8.55
N SER A 308 -3.80 -9.57 -8.59
CA SER A 308 -3.14 -10.89 -8.61
C SER A 308 -3.13 -11.60 -7.24
N THR A 309 -3.43 -10.91 -6.14
CA THR A 309 -3.32 -11.45 -4.77
C THR A 309 -4.63 -11.34 -3.98
N MET A 310 -5.21 -10.13 -3.89
CA MET A 310 -6.49 -9.86 -3.22
C MET A 310 -7.69 -10.45 -3.97
N GLY A 311 -7.60 -10.61 -5.29
CA GLY A 311 -8.66 -11.20 -6.11
C GLY A 311 -9.00 -12.63 -5.68
N VAL A 312 -7.99 -13.43 -5.31
CA VAL A 312 -8.18 -14.82 -4.83
C VAL A 312 -8.90 -14.83 -3.48
N LEU A 313 -8.41 -14.05 -2.50
CA LEU A 313 -9.05 -13.96 -1.18
C LEU A 313 -10.49 -13.45 -1.27
N ARG A 314 -10.75 -12.50 -2.17
CA ARG A 314 -12.10 -12.01 -2.44
C ARG A 314 -13.00 -13.10 -3.02
N ALA A 315 -12.50 -13.88 -3.98
CA ALA A 315 -13.25 -14.99 -4.55
C ALA A 315 -13.59 -16.04 -3.48
N GLU A 316 -12.63 -16.38 -2.60
CA GLU A 316 -12.85 -17.28 -1.46
C GLU A 316 -13.91 -16.75 -0.50
N PHE A 317 -13.84 -15.46 -0.14
CA PHE A 317 -14.85 -14.79 0.68
C PHE A 317 -16.24 -14.92 0.07
N ILE A 318 -16.39 -14.58 -1.21
CA ILE A 318 -17.67 -14.61 -1.92
C ILE A 318 -18.21 -16.05 -2.05
N ASN A 319 -17.36 -17.00 -2.42
CA ASN A 319 -17.75 -18.41 -2.56
C ASN A 319 -18.24 -18.98 -1.23
N ARG A 320 -17.56 -18.68 -0.13
CA ARG A 320 -17.99 -19.11 1.21
C ARG A 320 -19.40 -18.62 1.55
N LEU A 321 -19.73 -17.37 1.22
CA LEU A 321 -21.08 -16.83 1.46
C LEU A 321 -22.13 -17.46 0.54
N LYS A 322 -21.79 -17.65 -0.75
CA LYS A 322 -22.68 -18.33 -1.71
C LYS A 322 -22.98 -19.76 -1.30
N ASP A 323 -21.97 -20.51 -0.84
CA ASP A 323 -22.10 -21.90 -0.41
C ASP A 323 -22.95 -22.03 0.87
N ALA A 324 -22.88 -21.03 1.76
CA ALA A 324 -23.66 -21.00 2.99
C ALA A 324 -25.12 -20.53 2.79
N ASP A 325 -25.39 -19.75 1.74
CA ASP A 325 -26.70 -19.16 1.47
C ASP A 325 -27.70 -20.17 0.88
N LYS A 326 -28.28 -21.00 1.75
CA LYS A 326 -29.30 -22.00 1.39
C LYS A 326 -30.66 -21.38 1.07
N PHE A 327 -30.87 -20.12 1.42
CA PHE A 327 -32.18 -19.45 1.41
C PHE A 327 -32.26 -18.28 0.43
N GLY A 328 -31.21 -18.04 -0.36
CA GLY A 328 -31.17 -17.00 -1.40
C GLY A 328 -31.06 -15.57 -0.88
N ARG A 329 -30.56 -15.39 0.35
CA ARG A 329 -30.46 -14.16 1.13
C ARG A 329 -29.14 -13.41 1.00
N PHE A 330 -28.23 -13.83 0.12
CA PHE A 330 -26.97 -13.14 -0.13
C PHE A 330 -26.96 -12.45 -1.50
N ARG A 331 -26.57 -11.18 -1.54
CA ARG A 331 -26.22 -10.46 -2.77
C ARG A 331 -24.95 -9.64 -2.60
N ILE A 332 -24.13 -9.62 -3.64
CA ILE A 332 -22.96 -8.76 -3.74
C ILE A 332 -22.97 -8.00 -5.06
N PHE A 333 -22.79 -6.68 -4.97
CA PHE A 333 -22.95 -5.75 -6.07
C PHE A 333 -21.76 -4.80 -6.21
N TYR A 334 -21.62 -4.20 -7.38
CA TYR A 334 -20.86 -2.98 -7.61
C TYR A 334 -21.74 -1.93 -8.31
N PRO A 335 -21.57 -0.63 -7.99
CA PRO A 335 -22.33 0.45 -8.61
C PRO A 335 -21.78 0.83 -9.99
N ARG A 336 -22.68 0.99 -10.95
CA ARG A 336 -22.40 1.42 -12.33
C ARG A 336 -23.15 2.70 -12.69
N VAL A 337 -22.47 3.64 -13.35
CA VAL A 337 -23.04 4.91 -13.84
C VAL A 337 -23.45 4.83 -15.31
N THR A 338 -22.61 4.21 -16.14
CA THR A 338 -22.84 3.94 -17.57
C THR A 338 -22.16 2.61 -17.92
N ASP A 339 -22.43 2.05 -19.09
CA ASP A 339 -21.91 0.72 -19.49
C ASP A 339 -20.39 0.57 -19.33
N ASP A 340 -19.64 1.65 -19.57
CA ASP A 340 -18.17 1.68 -19.47
C ASP A 340 -17.64 2.40 -18.22
N LEU A 341 -18.50 2.78 -17.26
CA LEU A 341 -18.07 3.53 -16.08
C LEU A 341 -18.73 3.02 -14.80
N ASP A 342 -17.89 2.43 -13.97
CA ASP A 342 -18.23 1.96 -12.64
C ASP A 342 -17.75 2.99 -11.59
N ILE A 343 -18.40 3.00 -10.41
CA ILE A 343 -17.96 3.83 -9.28
C ILE A 343 -17.01 3.00 -8.43
N PHE A 344 -15.85 3.57 -8.09
CA PHE A 344 -14.93 2.91 -7.17
C PHE A 344 -15.41 3.09 -5.72
N VAL A 345 -15.84 2.00 -5.09
CA VAL A 345 -16.35 1.98 -3.71
C VAL A 345 -15.19 1.86 -2.73
N HIS A 346 -14.82 2.96 -2.09
CA HIS A 346 -13.81 2.99 -1.03
C HIS A 346 -14.42 3.03 0.38
N SER A 347 -15.73 3.18 0.51
CA SER A 347 -16.42 3.20 1.81
C SER A 347 -16.09 1.97 2.68
N LYS A 348 -16.20 2.15 4.00
CA LYS A 348 -16.15 1.07 5.00
C LYS A 348 -17.31 1.24 5.97
N VAL A 349 -18.48 0.77 5.54
CA VAL A 349 -19.76 0.92 6.24
C VAL A 349 -20.38 -0.44 6.51
N MET A 350 -21.00 -0.59 7.68
CA MET A 350 -21.91 -1.69 7.97
C MET A 350 -23.14 -1.15 8.71
N ILE A 351 -24.33 -1.59 8.28
CA ILE A 351 -25.61 -1.29 8.90
C ILE A 351 -26.32 -2.61 9.19
N VAL A 352 -26.84 -2.75 10.41
CA VAL A 352 -27.59 -3.94 10.85
C VAL A 352 -28.97 -3.51 11.35
N ASP A 353 -30.02 -4.06 10.75
CA ASP A 353 -31.45 -3.92 11.14
C ASP A 353 -31.96 -2.50 11.41
N ASN A 354 -31.28 -1.48 10.90
CA ASN A 354 -31.42 -0.09 11.34
C ASN A 354 -31.11 0.14 12.85
N ALA A 355 -30.74 -0.91 13.58
CA ALA A 355 -30.40 -0.89 15.00
C ALA A 355 -28.99 -0.35 15.26
N ALA A 356 -28.06 -0.57 14.33
CA ALA A 356 -26.71 -0.05 14.44
C ALA A 356 -26.10 0.30 13.09
N VAL A 357 -25.24 1.31 13.07
CA VAL A 357 -24.40 1.71 11.94
C VAL A 357 -22.96 1.89 12.38
N ARG A 358 -22.04 1.49 11.50
CA ARG A 358 -20.60 1.70 11.61
C ARG A 358 -20.11 2.43 10.37
N VAL A 359 -19.25 3.45 10.56
CA VAL A 359 -18.48 4.12 9.52
C VAL A 359 -17.05 4.27 10.01
N GLY A 360 -16.05 3.94 9.21
CA GLY A 360 -14.65 4.12 9.62
C GLY A 360 -13.64 3.92 8.51
N SER A 361 -12.40 3.65 8.90
CA SER A 361 -11.28 3.43 7.98
C SER A 361 -11.01 1.95 7.70
N ALA A 362 -11.55 1.03 8.51
CA ALA A 362 -11.21 -0.39 8.46
C ALA A 362 -11.93 -1.18 7.34
N ASN A 363 -11.14 -1.71 6.42
CA ASN A 363 -11.62 -2.65 5.39
C ASN A 363 -11.95 -4.02 5.98
N ILE A 364 -12.77 -4.84 5.30
CA ILE A 364 -12.93 -6.27 5.66
C ILE A 364 -11.72 -7.05 5.10
N ALA A 365 -10.55 -6.74 5.65
CA ALA A 365 -9.26 -7.31 5.29
C ALA A 365 -8.45 -7.61 6.55
N ASN A 366 -7.57 -8.62 6.50
CA ASN A 366 -6.75 -9.01 7.65
C ASN A 366 -5.90 -7.84 8.16
N ARG A 367 -5.38 -7.00 7.25
CA ARG A 367 -4.64 -5.79 7.61
C ARG A 367 -5.43 -4.85 8.51
N SER A 368 -6.64 -4.50 8.14
CA SER A 368 -7.47 -3.57 8.92
C SER A 368 -7.98 -4.19 10.23
N MET A 369 -8.02 -5.52 10.36
CA MET A 369 -8.42 -6.19 11.60
C MET A 369 -7.28 -6.35 12.61
N HIS A 370 -6.00 -6.35 12.17
CA HIS A 370 -4.87 -6.72 13.02
C HIS A 370 -3.62 -5.83 12.90
N VAL A 371 -3.34 -5.33 11.70
CA VAL A 371 -2.02 -4.84 11.33
C VAL A 371 -1.98 -3.33 11.24
N ASP A 372 -2.89 -2.76 10.47
CA ASP A 372 -2.95 -1.32 10.24
C ASP A 372 -3.69 -0.65 11.39
N THR A 373 -3.28 0.58 11.68
CA THR A 373 -4.02 1.36 12.67
C THR A 373 -5.29 1.92 12.05
N GLU A 374 -6.44 1.62 12.63
CA GLU A 374 -7.76 1.99 12.13
C GLU A 374 -8.58 2.72 13.19
N CYS A 375 -9.61 3.45 12.76
CA CYS A 375 -10.57 4.12 13.64
C CYS A 375 -11.95 4.11 13.00
N ASP A 376 -12.92 3.60 13.75
CA ASP A 376 -14.30 3.47 13.33
C ASP A 376 -15.23 4.06 14.37
N LEU A 377 -16.26 4.74 13.87
CA LEU A 377 -17.35 5.27 14.68
C LEU A 377 -18.58 4.40 14.49
N ALA A 378 -19.25 4.08 15.58
CA ALA A 378 -20.53 3.38 15.53
C ALA A 378 -21.60 4.05 16.38
N VAL A 379 -22.83 3.96 15.91
CA VAL A 379 -24.02 4.45 16.60
C VAL A 379 -25.00 3.27 16.71
N GLU A 380 -25.45 3.02 17.94
CA GLU A 380 -26.49 2.04 18.25
C GLU A 380 -27.76 2.79 18.64
N ALA A 381 -28.89 2.42 18.05
CA ALA A 381 -30.16 3.10 18.29
C ALA A 381 -30.73 2.84 19.68
N LYS A 382 -30.44 1.67 20.29
CA LYS A 382 -30.94 1.26 21.61
C LYS A 382 -32.47 1.42 21.75
N GLY A 383 -33.20 1.10 20.68
CA GLY A 383 -34.66 1.21 20.61
C GLY A 383 -35.21 2.63 20.44
N ARG A 384 -34.35 3.64 20.16
CA ARG A 384 -34.78 5.01 19.85
C ARG A 384 -35.19 5.12 18.39
N ALA A 385 -36.49 5.20 18.15
CA ALA A 385 -37.08 5.23 16.80
C ALA A 385 -36.50 6.33 15.89
N GLU A 386 -36.16 7.50 16.44
CA GLU A 386 -35.56 8.59 15.67
C GLU A 386 -34.13 8.28 15.20
N VAL A 387 -33.38 7.47 15.96
CA VAL A 387 -32.04 7.01 15.59
C VAL A 387 -32.16 5.89 14.55
N GLU A 388 -33.08 4.95 14.74
CA GLU A 388 -33.37 3.89 13.76
C GLU A 388 -33.77 4.49 12.40
N ALA A 389 -34.66 5.50 12.40
CA ALA A 389 -35.08 6.20 11.19
C ALA A 389 -33.92 6.95 10.51
N ALA A 390 -32.99 7.52 11.28
CA ALA A 390 -31.82 8.18 10.74
C ALA A 390 -30.84 7.18 10.10
N ILE A 391 -30.61 6.02 10.73
CA ILE A 391 -29.79 4.92 10.20
C ILE A 391 -30.42 4.36 8.92
N GLU A 392 -31.73 4.10 8.94
CA GLU A 392 -32.48 3.66 7.77
C GLU A 392 -32.38 4.69 6.63
N GLY A 393 -32.62 5.96 6.95
CA GLY A 393 -32.51 7.05 5.99
C GLY A 393 -31.11 7.17 5.39
N PHE A 394 -30.06 6.89 6.17
CA PHE A 394 -28.70 6.82 5.69
C PHE A 394 -28.50 5.65 4.69
N ARG A 395 -28.90 4.42 5.04
CA ARG A 395 -28.88 3.27 4.11
C ARG A 395 -29.61 3.58 2.80
N ASN A 396 -30.80 4.16 2.90
CA ASN A 396 -31.63 4.46 1.75
C ASN A 396 -31.04 5.58 0.88
N LYS A 397 -30.30 6.54 1.47
CA LYS A 397 -29.53 7.53 0.72
C LYS A 397 -28.39 6.88 -0.06
N LEU A 398 -27.65 5.94 0.54
CA LEU A 398 -26.57 5.20 -0.13
C LEU A 398 -27.10 4.36 -1.31
N LEU A 399 -28.13 3.55 -1.05
CA LEU A 399 -28.77 2.75 -2.09
C LEU A 399 -29.40 3.61 -3.19
N GLY A 400 -30.06 4.71 -2.82
CA GLY A 400 -30.71 5.60 -3.78
C GLY A 400 -29.70 6.29 -4.68
N GLU A 401 -28.55 6.66 -4.11
CA GLU A 401 -27.40 7.10 -4.87
C GLU A 401 -26.97 6.02 -5.88
N HIS A 402 -26.63 4.81 -5.44
CA HIS A 402 -26.16 3.73 -6.34
C HIS A 402 -27.18 3.29 -7.39
N LEU A 403 -28.48 3.39 -7.10
CA LEU A 403 -29.58 3.02 -8.00
C LEU A 403 -30.12 4.19 -8.83
N GLY A 404 -29.61 5.40 -8.62
CA GLY A 404 -30.08 6.59 -9.33
C GLY A 404 -31.53 6.98 -9.00
N VAL A 405 -32.01 6.68 -7.81
CA VAL A 405 -33.38 6.99 -7.34
C VAL A 405 -33.36 7.76 -6.00
N PRO A 406 -34.39 8.56 -5.68
CA PRO A 406 -34.50 9.20 -4.37
C PRO A 406 -34.54 8.18 -3.22
N ALA A 407 -34.06 8.57 -2.04
CA ALA A 407 -34.01 7.70 -0.85
C ALA A 407 -35.43 7.25 -0.43
N GLU A 408 -36.44 8.09 -0.63
CA GLU A 408 -37.85 7.79 -0.38
C GLU A 408 -38.35 6.69 -1.33
N GLY A 409 -37.85 6.66 -2.57
CA GLY A 409 -38.14 5.61 -3.54
C GLY A 409 -37.55 4.26 -3.13
N VAL A 410 -36.33 4.27 -2.56
CA VAL A 410 -35.72 3.07 -1.96
C VAL A 410 -36.54 2.57 -0.79
N ALA A 411 -36.90 3.46 0.14
CA ALA A 411 -37.71 3.11 1.31
C ALA A 411 -39.04 2.48 0.90
N ALA A 412 -39.74 3.10 -0.07
CA ALA A 412 -41.01 2.59 -0.60
C ALA A 412 -40.85 1.23 -1.28
N SER A 413 -39.76 1.00 -2.01
CA SER A 413 -39.49 -0.29 -2.66
C SER A 413 -39.23 -1.40 -1.64
N ILE A 414 -38.37 -1.16 -0.65
CA ILE A 414 -38.06 -2.12 0.42
C ILE A 414 -39.32 -2.45 1.22
N ALA A 415 -40.10 -1.44 1.62
CA ALA A 415 -41.35 -1.65 2.35
C ALA A 415 -42.39 -2.43 1.53
N LYS A 416 -42.50 -2.18 0.21
CA LYS A 416 -43.42 -2.90 -0.68
C LYS A 416 -43.02 -4.36 -0.85
N MET A 417 -41.73 -4.64 -0.93
CA MET A 417 -41.20 -6.00 -1.14
C MET A 417 -41.01 -6.77 0.16
N ASP A 418 -41.10 -6.08 1.31
CA ASP A 418 -40.76 -6.61 2.65
C ASP A 418 -39.40 -7.31 2.68
N SER A 419 -38.44 -6.76 1.93
CA SER A 419 -37.13 -7.37 1.68
C SER A 419 -36.16 -6.30 1.19
N LEU A 420 -34.95 -6.27 1.75
CA LEU A 420 -33.89 -5.37 1.30
C LEU A 420 -33.43 -5.76 -0.10
N ILE A 421 -33.16 -7.05 -0.32
CA ILE A 421 -32.77 -7.60 -1.62
C ILE A 421 -33.90 -7.38 -2.63
N GLY A 422 -35.14 -7.76 -2.30
CA GLY A 422 -36.30 -7.57 -3.17
C GLY A 422 -36.51 -6.11 -3.56
N GLY A 423 -36.34 -5.19 -2.61
CA GLY A 423 -36.42 -3.75 -2.85
C GLY A 423 -35.35 -3.22 -3.79
N ILE A 424 -34.10 -3.71 -3.65
CA ILE A 424 -32.99 -3.38 -4.55
C ILE A 424 -33.25 -3.95 -5.94
N GLU A 425 -33.59 -5.23 -6.05
CA GLU A 425 -33.85 -5.91 -7.32
C GLU A 425 -34.98 -5.25 -8.12
N ALA A 426 -36.04 -4.78 -7.44
CA ALA A 426 -37.14 -4.06 -8.08
C ALA A 426 -36.74 -2.68 -8.64
N LEU A 427 -35.65 -2.09 -8.17
CA LEU A 427 -35.14 -0.78 -8.59
C LEU A 427 -33.96 -0.85 -9.56
N ARG A 428 -33.33 -2.03 -9.70
CA ARG A 428 -32.22 -2.26 -10.64
C ARG A 428 -32.68 -2.16 -12.10
N GLY A 429 -31.73 -1.93 -13.00
CA GLY A 429 -31.96 -1.88 -14.45
C GLY A 429 -32.13 -0.48 -15.04
N GLY A 430 -32.00 0.56 -14.21
CA GLY A 430 -31.87 1.94 -14.66
C GLY A 430 -30.49 2.25 -15.26
N ARG A 431 -30.31 3.47 -15.77
CA ARG A 431 -29.03 3.95 -16.34
C ARG A 431 -27.89 3.87 -15.31
N ARG A 432 -28.16 4.33 -14.09
CA ARG A 432 -27.31 4.11 -12.92
C ARG A 432 -27.93 2.98 -12.13
N THR A 433 -27.16 1.94 -11.81
CA THR A 433 -27.69 0.74 -11.17
C THR A 433 -26.60 -0.02 -10.42
N LEU A 434 -27.03 -0.92 -9.54
CA LEU A 434 -26.19 -1.96 -8.97
C LEU A 434 -26.09 -3.14 -9.93
N MET A 435 -24.87 -3.61 -10.16
CA MET A 435 -24.53 -4.77 -11.00
C MET A 435 -23.98 -5.89 -10.12
N PRO A 436 -24.33 -7.17 -10.36
CA PRO A 436 -23.83 -8.27 -9.56
C PRO A 436 -22.33 -8.44 -9.82
N VAL A 437 -21.56 -8.74 -8.78
CA VAL A 437 -20.15 -9.12 -8.95
C VAL A 437 -20.12 -10.55 -9.52
N GLU A 438 -19.62 -10.68 -10.75
CA GLU A 438 -19.32 -11.97 -11.36
C GLU A 438 -17.98 -12.46 -10.82
N ASN A 439 -17.92 -13.72 -10.36
CA ASN A 439 -16.64 -14.32 -10.00
C ASN A 439 -15.91 -14.65 -11.29
N GLU A 440 -14.87 -13.90 -11.63
CA GLU A 440 -13.90 -14.37 -12.60
C GLU A 440 -13.22 -15.60 -11.98
N CYS A 441 -13.50 -16.77 -12.55
CA CYS A 441 -12.87 -18.02 -12.16
C CYS A 441 -11.37 -17.88 -12.44
N LEU A 442 -10.56 -17.70 -11.39
CA LEU A 442 -9.11 -17.80 -11.50
C LEU A 442 -8.73 -19.28 -11.57
N ASP A 443 -9.10 -19.93 -12.66
CA ASP A 443 -8.45 -21.16 -13.09
C ASP A 443 -7.02 -20.77 -13.49
N ASP A 444 -6.01 -21.36 -12.85
CA ASP A 444 -4.56 -21.21 -13.11
C ASP A 444 -3.79 -20.02 -12.52
N ILE A 445 -3.89 -19.76 -11.21
CA ILE A 445 -2.79 -19.09 -10.48
C ILE A 445 -2.38 -19.88 -9.24
N ALA A 446 -1.57 -20.92 -9.46
CA ALA A 446 -0.63 -21.41 -8.45
C ALA A 446 0.58 -20.46 -8.40
N ALA A 447 0.39 -19.23 -7.91
CA ALA A 447 1.48 -18.28 -7.69
C ALA A 447 1.59 -17.92 -6.20
N GLU A 448 2.50 -18.65 -5.55
CA GLU A 448 3.28 -18.29 -4.36
C GLU A 448 2.55 -17.64 -3.18
N GLN A 449 2.15 -18.49 -2.22
CA GLN A 449 1.70 -18.15 -0.85
C GLN A 449 2.53 -17.03 -0.17
N ALA A 450 3.80 -16.85 -0.52
CA ALA A 450 4.68 -15.83 0.05
C ALA A 450 4.34 -14.38 -0.36
N VAL A 451 3.78 -14.15 -1.55
CA VAL A 451 3.38 -12.80 -2.00
C VAL A 451 2.02 -12.42 -1.39
N MET A 452 1.14 -13.42 -1.22
CA MET A 452 -0.19 -13.28 -0.62
C MET A 452 -0.11 -12.86 0.86
N ILE A 453 0.83 -13.42 1.62
CA ILE A 453 1.08 -13.06 3.03
C ILE A 453 1.53 -11.60 3.19
N CYS A 454 2.26 -11.04 2.21
CA CYS A 454 2.71 -9.66 2.26
C CYS A 454 1.59 -8.65 1.94
N ALA A 455 0.61 -9.05 1.12
CA ALA A 455 -0.46 -8.17 0.66
C ALA A 455 -1.57 -8.03 1.71
N ASP A 456 -2.03 -9.13 2.34
CA ASP A 456 -3.05 -9.10 3.42
C ASP A 456 -2.62 -9.89 4.69
N PRO A 457 -1.57 -9.46 5.40
CA PRO A 457 -1.05 -10.19 6.56
C PRO A 457 -2.07 -10.30 7.70
N GLU A 458 -2.15 -11.48 8.32
CA GLU A 458 -2.97 -11.75 9.52
C GLU A 458 -2.36 -11.19 10.81
N LYS A 459 -1.07 -10.82 10.80
CA LYS A 459 -0.36 -10.24 11.94
C LYS A 459 0.65 -9.20 11.47
N PRO A 460 0.97 -8.20 12.30
CA PRO A 460 2.06 -7.30 12.01
C PRO A 460 3.32 -8.09 11.69
N ILE A 461 4.03 -7.62 10.68
CA ILE A 461 5.26 -8.23 10.24
C ILE A 461 6.30 -7.92 11.33
N ASP A 462 6.50 -8.84 12.28
CA ASP A 462 7.51 -8.69 13.33
C ASP A 462 8.86 -8.47 12.63
N PRO A 463 9.60 -7.39 12.91
CA PRO A 463 10.90 -7.18 12.30
C PRO A 463 11.83 -8.37 12.51
N GLU A 464 11.79 -9.06 13.65
CA GLU A 464 12.58 -10.25 13.95
C GLU A 464 12.00 -11.52 13.32
N GLU A 465 10.68 -11.65 13.12
CA GLU A 465 10.06 -12.79 12.43
C GLU A 465 10.06 -12.62 10.91
N PHE A 466 9.99 -11.40 10.37
CA PHE A 466 10.23 -11.02 8.98
C PHE A 466 11.70 -11.03 8.68
N ILE A 467 12.56 -10.64 9.62
CA ILE A 467 13.97 -10.98 9.52
C ILE A 467 14.09 -12.51 9.65
N ASP A 468 13.51 -13.26 10.56
CA ASP A 468 13.70 -14.73 10.65
C ASP A 468 13.07 -15.52 9.49
N THR A 469 12.03 -14.97 8.87
CA THR A 469 11.33 -15.53 7.70
C THR A 469 11.98 -15.03 6.40
N VAL A 470 12.44 -13.77 6.34
CA VAL A 470 12.98 -13.09 5.13
C VAL A 470 14.50 -12.75 5.17
N LEU A 471 15.16 -12.48 6.32
CA LEU A 471 16.61 -12.11 6.52
C LEU A 471 17.58 -12.82 7.59
N PHE A 472 17.14 -13.63 8.58
CA PHE A 472 17.71 -14.55 9.62
C PHE A 472 18.46 -13.89 10.80
N ASP A 473 17.92 -14.08 12.00
CA ASP A 473 18.43 -14.52 13.31
C ASP A 473 19.76 -13.94 13.85
N GLN A 474 19.65 -13.22 14.99
CA GLN A 474 20.65 -12.77 16.01
C GLN A 474 21.67 -11.66 15.60
N GLU A 475 22.24 -10.74 16.43
CA GLU A 475 22.22 -10.33 17.86
C GLU A 475 22.89 -8.91 18.04
N PRO A 476 22.78 -8.21 19.20
CA PRO A 476 22.79 -6.74 19.37
C PRO A 476 24.12 -5.94 19.36
N ALA A 477 25.29 -6.55 19.22
CA ALA A 477 26.58 -5.87 19.45
C ALA A 477 26.97 -4.78 18.41
N LEU A 478 26.19 -4.61 17.34
CA LEU A 478 26.53 -3.79 16.17
C LEU A 478 26.24 -2.28 16.34
N LYS A 479 25.43 -1.88 17.33
CA LYS A 479 24.82 -0.54 17.41
C LYS A 479 25.83 0.62 17.63
N ALA A 480 26.95 0.40 18.32
CA ALA A 480 27.90 1.46 18.66
C ALA A 480 28.93 1.81 17.55
N ARG A 481 29.13 0.91 16.57
CA ARG A 481 30.10 1.12 15.48
C ARG A 481 29.49 1.77 14.24
N LEU A 482 28.18 1.62 14.05
CA LEU A 482 27.45 2.16 12.91
C LEU A 482 27.34 3.69 12.96
N ARG A 483 27.13 4.25 14.15
CA ARG A 483 27.01 5.71 14.38
C ARG A 483 28.24 6.49 13.89
N ARG A 484 29.45 5.93 14.00
CA ARG A 484 30.70 6.58 13.54
C ARG A 484 30.87 6.56 12.02
N LYS A 485 30.32 5.55 11.33
CA LYS A 485 30.42 5.41 9.87
C LYS A 485 29.42 6.28 9.13
N VAL A 486 28.24 6.48 9.72
CA VAL A 486 27.22 7.39 9.19
C VAL A 486 27.72 8.85 9.21
N ILE A 487 28.38 9.26 10.30
CA ILE A 487 29.00 10.59 10.39
C ILE A 487 30.08 10.78 9.31
N PHE A 488 30.90 9.76 9.04
CA PHE A 488 31.94 9.84 8.00
C PHE A 488 31.35 9.94 6.58
N GLY A 489 30.27 9.21 6.28
CA GLY A 489 29.59 9.29 4.99
C GLY A 489 28.93 10.65 4.73
N LEU A 490 28.32 11.26 5.76
CA LEU A 490 27.73 12.60 5.68
C LEU A 490 28.78 13.67 5.36
N THR A 491 29.98 13.57 5.90
CA THR A 491 31.08 14.51 5.62
C THR A 491 31.54 14.45 4.16
N ILE A 492 31.58 13.25 3.55
CA ILE A 492 31.97 13.08 2.14
C ILE A 492 30.90 13.65 1.20
N LEU A 493 29.61 13.44 1.52
CA LEU A 493 28.50 13.97 0.73
C LEU A 493 28.46 15.51 0.74
N ILE A 494 28.72 16.13 1.90
CA ILE A 494 28.83 17.59 1.99
C ILE A 494 30.04 18.09 1.18
N GLY A 495 31.17 17.38 1.21
CA GLY A 495 32.35 17.71 0.40
C GLY A 495 32.08 17.66 -1.12
N LEU A 496 31.32 16.67 -1.58
CA LEU A 496 30.93 16.53 -2.99
C LEU A 496 29.92 17.60 -3.43
N ALA A 497 28.97 17.96 -2.57
CA ALA A 497 28.02 19.04 -2.84
C ALA A 497 28.69 20.41 -2.93
N VAL A 498 29.72 20.65 -2.10
CA VAL A 498 30.57 21.85 -2.18
C VAL A 498 31.40 21.81 -3.46
N ALA A 499 32.00 20.67 -3.83
CA ALA A 499 32.72 20.55 -5.09
C ALA A 499 31.81 20.82 -6.32
N TRP A 500 30.57 20.33 -6.31
CA TRP A 500 29.58 20.56 -7.37
C TRP A 500 29.20 22.05 -7.50
N SER A 501 29.11 22.76 -6.38
CA SER A 501 28.66 24.16 -6.36
C SER A 501 29.77 25.16 -6.69
N PHE A 502 31.03 24.78 -6.50
CA PHE A 502 32.19 25.67 -6.63
C PHE A 502 33.19 25.24 -7.71
N THR A 503 32.89 24.20 -8.50
CA THR A 503 33.69 23.79 -9.68
C THR A 503 32.83 23.74 -10.95
N PRO A 504 33.43 23.78 -12.16
CA PRO A 504 32.68 23.80 -13.43
C PRO A 504 31.97 22.48 -13.80
N LEU A 505 31.94 21.48 -12.92
CA LEU A 505 31.39 20.14 -13.19
C LEU A 505 29.94 20.17 -13.67
N GLY A 506 29.13 21.13 -13.22
CA GLY A 506 27.74 21.29 -13.67
C GLY A 506 27.58 21.77 -15.11
N GLN A 507 28.62 22.37 -15.72
CA GLN A 507 28.57 22.91 -17.09
C GLN A 507 28.85 21.86 -18.16
N TRP A 508 29.27 20.64 -17.79
CA TRP A 508 29.61 19.56 -18.73
C TRP A 508 28.40 18.69 -19.11
N ILE A 509 27.21 19.00 -18.58
CA ILE A 509 25.97 18.26 -18.79
C ILE A 509 24.94 19.19 -19.47
N ASP A 510 25.28 19.69 -20.66
CA ASP A 510 24.37 20.44 -21.54
C ASP A 510 23.89 19.52 -22.69
N PRO A 511 22.56 19.38 -22.95
CA PRO A 511 22.03 18.48 -23.97
C PRO A 511 22.61 18.68 -25.39
N ALA A 512 23.00 19.91 -25.75
CA ALA A 512 23.61 20.20 -27.05
C ALA A 512 25.02 19.56 -27.16
N SER A 513 25.85 19.75 -26.13
CA SER A 513 27.20 19.19 -26.02
C SER A 513 27.19 17.66 -26.03
N ILE A 514 26.21 17.03 -25.37
CA ILE A 514 26.07 15.57 -25.33
C ILE A 514 25.90 14.97 -26.73
N SER A 515 25.19 15.66 -27.64
CA SER A 515 24.95 15.17 -29.00
C SER A 515 26.19 15.23 -29.90
N GLU A 516 27.06 16.23 -29.73
CA GLU A 516 28.35 16.34 -30.42
C GLU A 516 29.36 15.31 -29.91
N TYR A 517 29.48 15.16 -28.59
CA TYR A 517 30.36 14.15 -27.99
C TYR A 517 29.96 12.72 -28.38
N VAL A 518 28.67 12.41 -28.49
CA VAL A 518 28.19 11.10 -28.94
C VAL A 518 28.61 10.81 -30.40
N LYS A 519 28.55 11.80 -31.30
CA LYS A 519 29.01 11.63 -32.69
C LYS A 519 30.52 11.49 -32.80
N GLU A 520 31.27 12.24 -32.01
CA GLU A 520 32.74 12.15 -31.97
C GLU A 520 33.16 10.76 -31.45
N ILE A 521 32.52 10.29 -30.37
CA ILE A 521 32.72 8.96 -29.80
C ILE A 521 32.28 7.86 -30.78
N GLN A 522 31.22 8.02 -31.58
CA GLN A 522 30.84 6.98 -32.58
C GLN A 522 31.95 6.66 -33.60
N SER A 523 32.80 7.63 -33.93
CA SER A 523 33.80 7.51 -34.98
C SER A 523 35.19 7.07 -34.49
N HIS A 524 35.43 7.05 -33.18
CA HIS A 524 36.75 6.86 -32.62
C HIS A 524 37.14 5.36 -32.49
N PRO A 525 38.36 4.93 -32.84
CA PRO A 525 38.79 3.53 -32.75
C PRO A 525 38.77 2.94 -31.33
N LEU A 526 38.91 3.78 -30.30
CA LEU A 526 38.91 3.36 -28.87
C LEU A 526 37.52 3.36 -28.22
N THR A 527 36.46 3.60 -28.98
CA THR A 527 35.09 3.70 -28.46
C THR A 527 34.59 2.49 -27.70
N PRO A 528 34.86 1.24 -28.12
CA PRO A 528 34.49 0.07 -27.32
C PRO A 528 35.16 0.09 -25.93
N VAL A 529 36.40 0.59 -25.84
CA VAL A 529 37.15 0.70 -24.58
C VAL A 529 36.58 1.82 -23.71
N ALA A 530 36.24 2.96 -24.31
CA ALA A 530 35.64 4.07 -23.59
C ALA A 530 34.27 3.70 -23.00
N VAL A 531 33.37 3.08 -23.79
CA VAL A 531 32.04 2.65 -23.33
C VAL A 531 32.13 1.61 -22.22
N THR A 532 33.02 0.61 -22.37
CA THR A 532 33.21 -0.41 -21.32
C THR A 532 33.81 0.19 -20.04
N GLY A 533 34.73 1.15 -20.17
CA GLY A 533 35.27 1.92 -19.04
C GLY A 533 34.21 2.74 -18.30
N ILE A 534 33.31 3.40 -19.04
CA ILE A 534 32.20 4.16 -18.48
C ILE A 534 31.28 3.26 -17.65
N PHE A 535 30.87 2.10 -18.17
CA PHE A 535 30.06 1.15 -17.42
C PHE A 535 30.77 0.67 -16.14
N ALA A 536 32.07 0.39 -16.23
CA ALA A 536 32.86 -0.06 -15.10
C ALA A 536 32.94 0.99 -13.99
N VAL A 537 33.05 2.27 -14.33
CA VAL A 537 33.11 3.38 -13.37
C VAL A 537 31.71 3.77 -12.87
N ALA A 538 30.76 4.01 -13.77
CA ALA A 538 29.40 4.44 -13.43
C ALA A 538 28.67 3.43 -12.54
N SER A 539 28.89 2.13 -12.74
CA SER A 539 28.32 1.10 -11.86
C SER A 539 28.83 1.18 -10.41
N LEU A 540 30.04 1.70 -10.16
CA LEU A 540 30.55 1.93 -8.80
C LEU A 540 29.80 3.05 -8.08
N PHE A 541 29.22 3.99 -8.85
CA PHE A 541 28.38 5.07 -8.37
C PHE A 541 26.88 4.75 -8.42
N MET A 542 26.52 3.45 -8.54
CA MET A 542 25.14 2.94 -8.56
C MET A 542 24.26 3.51 -9.68
N VAL A 543 24.86 3.98 -10.78
CA VAL A 543 24.10 4.40 -11.96
C VAL A 543 23.27 3.22 -12.49
N PRO A 544 21.96 3.40 -12.80
CA PRO A 544 21.10 2.32 -13.27
C PRO A 544 21.62 1.64 -14.53
N LEU A 545 21.84 0.33 -14.46
CA LEU A 545 22.42 -0.45 -15.56
C LEU A 545 21.58 -0.39 -16.85
N ASN A 546 20.25 -0.46 -16.72
CA ASN A 546 19.34 -0.45 -17.86
C ASN A 546 19.39 0.87 -18.62
N ALA A 547 19.61 2.00 -17.92
CA ALA A 547 19.77 3.30 -18.56
C ALA A 547 21.05 3.35 -19.41
N MET A 548 22.14 2.78 -18.92
CA MET A 548 23.41 2.72 -19.67
C MET A 548 23.29 1.80 -20.89
N ILE A 549 22.63 0.65 -20.77
CA ILE A 549 22.36 -0.27 -21.89
C ILE A 549 21.52 0.43 -22.97
N LEU A 550 20.45 1.12 -22.57
CA LEU A 550 19.57 1.85 -23.49
C LEU A 550 20.33 2.99 -24.19
N ALA A 551 21.05 3.82 -23.43
CA ALA A 551 21.87 4.90 -23.99
C ALA A 551 22.89 4.38 -25.01
N THR A 552 23.48 3.22 -24.75
CA THR A 552 24.45 2.58 -25.67
C THR A 552 23.76 2.01 -26.91
N GLY A 553 22.57 1.40 -26.76
CA GLY A 553 21.76 0.93 -27.89
C GLY A 553 21.32 2.08 -28.81
N LEU A 554 20.89 3.20 -28.24
CA LEU A 554 20.50 4.40 -28.99
C LEU A 554 21.71 5.07 -29.66
N ALA A 555 22.84 5.12 -28.97
CA ALA A 555 24.04 5.76 -29.49
C ALA A 555 24.71 4.96 -30.61
N PHE A 556 24.75 3.63 -30.58
CA PHE A 556 25.54 2.85 -31.54
C PHE A 556 24.71 1.93 -32.44
N GLY A 557 23.39 1.98 -32.32
CA GLY A 557 22.46 1.13 -33.06
C GLY A 557 22.47 -0.32 -32.58
N ALA A 558 21.72 -1.17 -33.29
CA ALA A 558 21.36 -2.51 -32.80
C ALA A 558 22.57 -3.41 -32.51
N PHE A 559 23.37 -3.74 -33.53
CA PHE A 559 24.45 -4.72 -33.38
C PHE A 559 25.69 -4.16 -32.67
N PRO A 560 26.23 -2.97 -33.01
CA PRO A 560 27.35 -2.39 -32.28
C PRO A 560 26.97 -2.00 -30.84
N GLY A 561 25.77 -1.45 -30.63
CA GLY A 561 25.25 -1.13 -29.30
C GLY A 561 25.07 -2.37 -28.42
N PHE A 562 24.62 -3.49 -28.98
CA PHE A 562 24.61 -4.79 -28.30
C PHE A 562 26.00 -5.20 -27.82
N LEU A 563 26.99 -5.19 -28.73
CA LEU A 563 28.36 -5.61 -28.41
C LEU A 563 29.00 -4.70 -27.34
N TYR A 564 28.79 -3.39 -27.43
CA TYR A 564 29.35 -2.43 -26.48
C TYR A 564 28.65 -2.49 -25.13
N ALA A 565 27.32 -2.60 -25.10
CA ALA A 565 26.56 -2.73 -23.86
C ALA A 565 26.87 -4.05 -23.15
N MET A 566 26.93 -5.17 -23.89
CA MET A 566 27.32 -6.46 -23.31
C MET A 566 28.75 -6.45 -22.79
N GLY A 567 29.69 -5.87 -23.55
CA GLY A 567 31.06 -5.64 -23.10
C GLY A 567 31.11 -4.80 -21.81
N GLY A 568 30.33 -3.72 -21.74
CA GLY A 568 30.24 -2.85 -20.59
C GLY A 568 29.64 -3.53 -19.35
N VAL A 569 28.57 -4.31 -19.52
CA VAL A 569 27.97 -5.13 -18.45
C VAL A 569 29.01 -6.09 -17.86
N LEU A 570 29.79 -6.77 -18.71
CA LEU A 570 30.82 -7.69 -18.25
C LEU A 570 32.00 -6.97 -17.58
N ALA A 571 32.40 -5.80 -18.10
CA ALA A 571 33.45 -4.98 -17.50
C ALA A 571 33.03 -4.47 -16.11
N ALA A 572 31.80 -3.98 -15.95
CA ALA A 572 31.21 -3.57 -14.69
C ALA A 572 31.03 -4.74 -13.70
N ALA A 573 30.65 -5.91 -14.22
CA ALA A 573 30.59 -7.13 -13.43
C ALA A 573 31.97 -7.54 -12.91
N ALA A 574 33.00 -7.44 -13.76
CA ALA A 574 34.37 -7.80 -13.43
C ALA A 574 35.01 -6.80 -12.46
N SER A 575 34.81 -5.49 -12.64
CA SER A 575 35.30 -4.46 -11.73
C SER A 575 34.67 -4.59 -10.35
N GLY A 576 33.35 -4.75 -10.28
CA GLY A 576 32.63 -4.98 -9.02
C GLY A 576 33.04 -6.29 -8.33
N TYR A 577 33.25 -7.37 -9.10
CA TYR A 577 33.79 -8.62 -8.55
C TYR A 577 35.22 -8.44 -8.02
N GLY A 578 36.08 -7.73 -8.75
CA GLY A 578 37.44 -7.42 -8.33
C GLY A 578 37.47 -6.61 -7.04
N ALA A 579 36.64 -5.57 -6.95
CA ALA A 579 36.46 -4.76 -5.75
C ALA A 579 35.98 -5.61 -4.56
N GLY A 580 34.98 -6.47 -4.78
CA GLY A 580 34.52 -7.42 -3.76
C GLY A 580 35.62 -8.36 -3.28
N ARG A 581 36.45 -8.86 -4.20
CA ARG A 581 37.57 -9.74 -3.89
C ARG A 581 38.67 -9.02 -3.09
N LEU A 582 38.95 -7.76 -3.41
CA LEU A 582 39.93 -6.92 -2.69
C LEU A 582 39.45 -6.57 -1.27
N LEU A 583 38.14 -6.40 -1.08
CA LEU A 583 37.53 -6.14 0.22
C LEU A 583 37.52 -7.37 1.15
N GLY A 584 37.76 -8.56 0.59
CA GLY A 584 38.01 -9.80 1.33
C GLY A 584 36.77 -10.44 1.96
N HIS A 585 36.95 -11.65 2.52
CA HIS A 585 35.86 -12.45 3.11
C HIS A 585 35.17 -11.75 4.29
N ASP A 586 35.87 -10.85 4.98
CA ASP A 586 35.32 -10.05 6.07
C ASP A 586 34.29 -9.01 5.62
N PHE A 587 34.33 -8.56 4.36
CA PHE A 587 33.32 -7.68 3.79
C PHE A 587 31.99 -8.40 3.60
N ILE A 588 32.01 -9.70 3.24
CA ILE A 588 30.80 -10.53 3.22
C ILE A 588 30.18 -10.57 4.60
N GLY A 589 30.94 -10.77 5.67
CA GLY A 589 30.38 -10.80 7.02
C GLY A 589 29.83 -9.45 7.53
N ARG A 590 30.18 -8.32 6.89
CA ARG A 590 29.82 -6.96 7.33
C ARG A 590 28.78 -6.25 6.46
N VAL A 591 28.65 -6.67 5.19
CA VAL A 591 27.71 -6.11 4.20
C VAL A 591 26.69 -7.14 3.74
N ALA A 592 26.99 -8.43 3.92
CA ALA A 592 26.10 -9.52 3.56
C ALA A 592 25.67 -10.27 4.84
N SER A 593 24.36 -10.43 5.02
CA SER A 593 23.83 -11.15 6.18
C SER A 593 24.31 -12.61 6.21
N SER A 594 24.21 -13.27 7.37
CA SER A 594 24.55 -14.69 7.56
C SER A 594 23.84 -15.63 6.53
N ARG A 595 22.76 -15.15 5.89
CA ARG A 595 22.09 -15.75 4.72
C ARG A 595 22.91 -15.77 3.44
N VAL A 596 23.54 -14.65 3.07
CA VAL A 596 24.39 -14.58 1.87
C VAL A 596 25.57 -15.53 2.00
N ASN A 597 26.05 -15.74 3.22
CA ASN A 597 27.10 -16.72 3.51
C ASN A 597 26.62 -18.19 3.37
N ARG A 598 25.32 -18.47 3.52
CA ARG A 598 24.70 -19.79 3.25
C ARG A 598 24.34 -19.97 1.77
N LEU A 599 23.85 -18.92 1.12
CA LEU A 599 23.57 -18.89 -0.31
C LEU A 599 24.87 -19.02 -1.12
N SER A 600 25.93 -18.30 -0.75
CA SER A 600 27.28 -18.44 -1.32
C SER A 600 27.79 -19.89 -1.25
N ARG A 601 27.54 -20.59 -0.14
CA ARG A 601 27.90 -22.02 0.03
C ARG A 601 27.05 -23.00 -0.80
N ARG A 602 25.78 -22.69 -1.10
CA ARG A 602 24.92 -23.49 -2.01
C ARG A 602 25.15 -23.16 -3.50
N LEU A 603 25.34 -21.88 -3.84
CA LEU A 603 25.67 -21.38 -5.19
C LEU A 603 27.05 -21.91 -5.65
N ALA A 604 27.99 -22.12 -4.73
CA ALA A 604 29.31 -22.68 -5.03
C ALA A 604 29.26 -24.06 -5.72
N ARG A 605 28.16 -24.83 -5.58
CA ARG A 605 28.01 -26.15 -6.22
C ARG A 605 27.46 -26.10 -7.66
N ARG A 606 26.83 -24.99 -8.10
CA ARG A 606 26.29 -24.80 -9.47
C ARG A 606 26.51 -23.37 -10.01
N GLY A 607 27.71 -22.82 -9.82
CA GLY A 607 27.99 -21.38 -9.90
C GLY A 607 27.67 -20.60 -11.19
N ILE A 608 27.45 -21.24 -12.34
CA ILE A 608 27.06 -20.52 -13.58
C ILE A 608 25.55 -20.30 -13.63
N ILE A 609 24.76 -21.38 -13.53
CA ILE A 609 23.30 -21.36 -13.60
C ILE A 609 22.73 -20.45 -12.51
N ALA A 610 23.35 -20.48 -11.35
CA ALA A 610 22.87 -19.77 -10.19
C ALA A 610 23.08 -18.25 -10.31
N ILE A 611 24.20 -17.82 -10.93
CA ILE A 611 24.42 -16.41 -11.25
C ILE A 611 23.52 -15.97 -12.42
N ALA A 612 23.30 -16.82 -13.42
CA ALA A 612 22.39 -16.50 -14.52
C ALA A 612 20.94 -16.27 -14.04
N ALA A 613 20.42 -17.16 -13.19
CA ALA A 613 19.10 -17.01 -12.59
C ALA A 613 18.97 -15.74 -11.73
N ALA A 614 19.99 -15.43 -10.93
CA ALA A 614 20.03 -14.23 -10.11
C ALA A 614 20.09 -12.91 -10.90
N ARG A 615 20.39 -12.94 -12.21
CA ARG A 615 20.36 -11.76 -13.09
C ARG A 615 19.06 -11.63 -13.86
N LEU A 616 18.32 -12.73 -14.05
CA LEU A 616 17.00 -12.71 -14.68
C LEU A 616 15.92 -12.24 -13.71
N VAL A 617 16.10 -12.49 -12.42
CA VAL A 617 15.18 -12.07 -11.36
C VAL A 617 15.73 -10.83 -10.65
N PRO A 618 14.95 -9.76 -10.44
CA PRO A 618 15.40 -8.52 -9.81
C PRO A 618 15.51 -8.67 -8.28
N VAL A 619 16.45 -9.50 -7.82
CA VAL A 619 16.62 -9.83 -6.38
C VAL A 619 17.44 -8.77 -5.63
N ALA A 620 18.37 -8.07 -6.32
CA ALA A 620 19.22 -7.06 -5.69
C ALA A 620 19.86 -6.11 -6.74
N PRO A 621 20.31 -4.89 -6.33
CA PRO A 621 21.02 -3.98 -7.22
C PRO A 621 22.28 -4.60 -7.85
N PHE A 622 22.52 -4.31 -9.14
CA PHE A 622 23.58 -4.94 -9.95
C PHE A 622 24.96 -4.88 -9.27
N THR A 623 25.34 -3.72 -8.74
CA THR A 623 26.63 -3.48 -8.07
C THR A 623 26.81 -4.33 -6.81
N LEU A 624 25.74 -4.52 -6.03
CA LEU A 624 25.77 -5.30 -4.81
C LEU A 624 26.02 -6.79 -5.10
N VAL A 625 25.33 -7.33 -6.11
CA VAL A 625 25.54 -8.72 -6.56
C VAL A 625 26.99 -8.93 -7.01
N ASN A 626 27.59 -7.95 -7.69
CA ASN A 626 28.98 -8.05 -8.16
C ASN A 626 29.97 -8.11 -7.00
N LEU A 627 29.84 -7.20 -6.03
CA LEU A 627 30.70 -7.12 -4.85
C LEU A 627 30.60 -8.39 -3.99
N VAL A 628 29.38 -8.86 -3.75
CA VAL A 628 29.10 -10.06 -2.98
C VAL A 628 29.66 -11.31 -3.67
N ALA A 629 29.48 -11.43 -4.98
CA ALA A 629 30.04 -12.54 -5.75
C ALA A 629 31.58 -12.52 -5.75
N GLY A 630 32.18 -11.33 -5.80
CA GLY A 630 33.63 -11.10 -5.73
C GLY A 630 34.26 -11.49 -4.40
N ALA A 631 33.59 -11.15 -3.31
CA ALA A 631 34.03 -11.47 -1.98
C ALA A 631 33.79 -12.95 -1.61
N SER A 632 33.03 -13.69 -2.44
CA SER A 632 32.57 -15.08 -2.22
C SER A 632 33.50 -16.11 -2.88
N HIS A 633 33.32 -17.40 -2.55
CA HIS A 633 34.06 -18.52 -3.16
C HIS A 633 33.67 -18.86 -4.62
N ILE A 634 32.95 -17.99 -5.32
CA ILE A 634 32.54 -18.23 -6.71
C ILE A 634 33.72 -17.94 -7.62
N ARG A 635 34.11 -18.90 -8.47
CA ARG A 635 35.19 -18.71 -9.44
C ARG A 635 34.82 -17.59 -10.42
N PHE A 636 35.73 -16.63 -10.62
CA PHE A 636 35.54 -15.49 -11.54
C PHE A 636 34.98 -15.90 -12.90
N ARG A 637 35.50 -16.97 -13.51
CA ARG A 637 35.03 -17.49 -14.80
C ARG A 637 33.56 -17.93 -14.76
N HIS A 638 33.12 -18.58 -13.68
CA HIS A 638 31.72 -19.02 -13.56
C HIS A 638 30.77 -17.83 -13.34
N TYR A 639 31.20 -16.87 -12.55
CA TYR A 639 30.46 -15.64 -12.32
C TYR A 639 30.30 -14.81 -13.60
N LEU A 640 31.37 -14.66 -14.39
CA LEU A 640 31.34 -13.88 -15.63
C LEU A 640 30.48 -14.56 -16.69
N ILE A 641 30.59 -15.89 -16.86
CA ILE A 641 29.73 -16.66 -17.78
C ILE A 641 28.26 -16.62 -17.33
N GLY A 642 27.98 -16.78 -16.04
CA GLY A 642 26.62 -16.67 -15.52
C GLY A 642 26.03 -15.27 -15.72
N THR A 643 26.83 -14.22 -15.52
CA THR A 643 26.41 -12.83 -15.74
C THR A 643 26.14 -12.56 -17.22
N PHE A 644 26.98 -13.09 -18.12
CA PHE A 644 26.73 -13.04 -19.57
C PHE A 644 25.39 -13.68 -19.92
N ILE A 645 25.18 -14.95 -19.53
CA ILE A 645 23.94 -15.69 -19.85
C ILE A 645 22.71 -14.99 -19.28
N GLY A 646 22.77 -14.54 -18.03
CA GLY A 646 21.62 -13.94 -17.36
C GLY A 646 21.23 -12.55 -17.86
N ASN A 647 22.18 -11.76 -18.39
CA ASN A 647 21.90 -10.44 -18.95
C ASN A 647 21.68 -10.47 -20.48
N LEU A 648 22.06 -11.56 -21.16
CA LEU A 648 21.96 -11.68 -22.62
C LEU A 648 20.54 -11.39 -23.15
N PRO A 649 19.45 -11.98 -22.62
CA PRO A 649 18.11 -11.70 -23.13
C PRO A 649 17.72 -10.23 -22.98
N GLY A 650 17.95 -9.64 -21.80
CA GLY A 650 17.59 -8.25 -21.52
C GLY A 650 18.38 -7.25 -22.36
N VAL A 651 19.69 -7.45 -22.52
CA VAL A 651 20.51 -6.59 -23.37
C VAL A 651 20.09 -6.72 -24.84
N VAL A 652 19.86 -7.95 -25.34
CA VAL A 652 19.37 -8.18 -26.71
C VAL A 652 18.05 -7.46 -26.95
N VAL A 653 17.08 -7.57 -26.04
CA VAL A 653 15.79 -6.89 -26.16
C VAL A 653 15.98 -5.38 -26.25
N VAL A 654 16.72 -4.81 -25.31
CA VAL A 654 16.90 -3.35 -25.22
C VAL A 654 17.71 -2.80 -26.40
N THR A 655 18.78 -3.47 -26.83
CA THR A 655 19.65 -2.93 -27.89
C THR A 655 19.16 -3.25 -29.29
N LEU A 656 18.60 -4.44 -29.54
CA LEU A 656 18.10 -4.80 -30.88
C LEU A 656 16.72 -4.24 -31.17
N PHE A 657 15.86 -4.13 -30.15
CA PHE A 657 14.49 -3.62 -30.33
C PHE A 657 14.33 -2.18 -29.85
N GLY A 658 15.26 -1.60 -29.09
CA GLY A 658 15.14 -0.24 -28.50
C GLY A 658 14.67 0.86 -29.46
N PRO A 659 15.26 1.02 -30.67
CA PRO A 659 14.80 2.04 -31.62
C PRO A 659 13.39 1.78 -32.19
N GLY A 660 12.88 0.55 -32.13
CA GLY A 660 11.53 0.17 -32.59
C GLY A 660 10.53 -0.19 -31.47
N ALA A 661 10.97 -0.38 -30.22
CA ALA A 661 10.15 -0.82 -29.10
C ALA A 661 9.14 0.24 -28.67
N LEU A 662 9.46 1.52 -28.88
CA LEU A 662 8.52 2.63 -28.71
C LEU A 662 7.40 2.62 -29.77
N HIS A 663 7.64 2.06 -30.95
CA HIS A 663 6.64 1.92 -32.01
C HIS A 663 5.84 0.59 -31.90
N LEU A 664 6.48 -0.46 -31.37
CA LEU A 664 5.90 -1.79 -31.16
C LEU A 664 4.90 -1.85 -29.98
N LEU A 665 5.04 -0.98 -28.98
CA LEU A 665 4.08 -0.86 -27.87
C LEU A 665 2.71 -0.34 -28.32
N TYR A 666 2.63 0.32 -29.48
CA TYR A 666 1.37 0.90 -29.97
C TYR A 666 0.69 0.12 -31.11
N GLU A 667 1.39 -0.73 -31.91
CA GLU A 667 0.77 -1.30 -33.14
C GLU A 667 1.10 -2.76 -33.52
N TRP A 668 1.72 -3.61 -32.69
CA TRP A 668 2.24 -4.89 -33.22
C TRP A 668 1.29 -6.10 -33.23
N ARG A 669 1.17 -6.77 -34.39
CA ARG A 669 0.70 -8.17 -34.55
C ARG A 669 1.81 -9.05 -35.16
N PRO A 670 2.44 -9.97 -34.41
CA PRO A 670 3.50 -10.84 -34.93
C PRO A 670 2.98 -11.87 -35.95
N SER A 671 3.78 -12.17 -36.97
CA SER A 671 3.55 -13.34 -37.82
C SER A 671 4.00 -14.62 -37.12
N ALA A 672 3.23 -15.71 -37.30
CA ALA A 672 3.45 -16.99 -36.64
C ALA A 672 4.89 -17.55 -36.82
N GLY A 673 5.57 -17.20 -37.91
CA GLY A 673 6.95 -17.61 -38.18
C GLY A 673 7.98 -17.00 -37.24
N ALA A 674 7.79 -15.74 -36.79
CA ALA A 674 8.73 -15.08 -35.89
C ALA A 674 8.65 -15.66 -34.46
N VAL A 675 7.44 -15.99 -34.01
CA VAL A 675 7.20 -16.64 -32.72
C VAL A 675 7.72 -18.08 -32.74
N ALA A 676 7.46 -18.82 -33.82
CA ALA A 676 7.98 -20.18 -33.99
C ALA A 676 9.51 -20.23 -34.05
N GLY A 677 10.16 -19.26 -34.71
CA GLY A 677 11.62 -19.16 -34.75
C GLY A 677 12.25 -18.91 -33.38
N LEU A 678 11.64 -18.05 -32.57
CA LEU A 678 12.12 -17.77 -31.21
C LEU A 678 11.98 -18.98 -30.29
N ILE A 679 10.84 -19.67 -30.35
CA ILE A 679 10.60 -20.90 -29.59
C ILE A 679 11.59 -22.00 -29.99
N ALA A 680 11.87 -22.15 -31.29
CA ALA A 680 12.83 -23.13 -31.79
C ALA A 680 14.26 -22.88 -31.29
N VAL A 681 14.69 -21.62 -31.23
CA VAL A 681 16.04 -21.26 -30.72
C VAL A 681 16.14 -21.53 -29.22
N VAL A 682 15.11 -21.20 -28.43
CA VAL A 682 15.09 -21.47 -26.99
C VAL A 682 15.10 -22.98 -26.71
N LEU A 683 14.31 -23.76 -27.45
CA LEU A 683 14.30 -25.23 -27.36
C LEU A 683 15.66 -25.83 -27.74
N ALA A 684 16.30 -25.34 -28.81
CA ALA A 684 17.61 -25.83 -29.23
C ALA A 684 18.68 -25.58 -28.15
N ILE A 685 18.67 -24.41 -27.50
CA ILE A 685 19.59 -24.07 -26.40
C ILE A 685 19.31 -24.94 -25.16
N GLY A 686 18.03 -25.17 -24.83
CA GLY A 686 17.62 -26.03 -23.72
C GLY A 686 18.06 -27.48 -23.91
N ILE A 687 17.89 -28.02 -25.12
CA ILE A 687 18.31 -29.40 -25.45
C ILE A 687 19.84 -29.54 -25.42
N ALA A 688 20.58 -28.57 -25.96
CA ALA A 688 22.04 -28.58 -25.89
C ALA A 688 22.54 -28.55 -24.44
N ALA A 689 21.92 -27.74 -23.58
CA ALA A 689 22.24 -27.68 -22.15
C ALA A 689 21.95 -29.00 -21.43
N PHE A 690 20.84 -29.67 -21.74
CA PHE A 690 20.47 -30.96 -21.16
C PHE A 690 21.50 -32.06 -21.45
N PHE A 691 21.97 -32.18 -22.70
CA PHE A 691 22.95 -33.20 -23.07
C PHE A 691 24.34 -32.94 -22.47
N VAL A 692 24.74 -31.68 -22.31
CA VAL A 692 26.02 -31.31 -21.67
C VAL A 692 26.00 -31.62 -20.17
N LEU A 693 24.87 -31.41 -19.50
CA LEU A 693 24.73 -31.70 -18.08
C LEU A 693 24.70 -33.21 -17.81
N ARG A 694 23.98 -33.99 -18.64
CA ARG A 694 23.88 -35.45 -18.48
C ARG A 694 25.22 -36.18 -18.66
N ARG A 695 26.12 -35.67 -19.52
CA ARG A 695 27.49 -36.21 -19.68
C ARG A 695 28.39 -35.97 -18.47
N ARG A 696 28.10 -34.95 -17.65
CA ARG A 696 28.91 -34.65 -16.45
C ARG A 696 28.54 -35.54 -15.26
N ASP A 697 27.28 -35.90 -15.11
CA ASP A 697 26.84 -36.72 -13.98
C ASP A 697 27.32 -38.17 -14.09
N ALA A 698 27.39 -38.73 -15.31
CA ALA A 698 27.94 -40.07 -15.56
C ALA A 698 29.45 -40.22 -15.24
N ALA A 699 30.18 -39.11 -15.11
CA ALA A 699 31.62 -39.13 -14.79
C ALA A 699 31.89 -39.13 -13.27
N VAL A 700 30.88 -38.83 -12.44
CA VAL A 700 31.04 -38.67 -10.98
C VAL A 700 30.82 -39.99 -10.22
N GLU A 701 30.07 -40.94 -10.78
CA GLU A 701 29.72 -42.23 -10.14
C GLU A 701 30.86 -43.28 -10.08
N LYS A 702 32.03 -43.03 -10.68
CA LYS A 702 33.11 -44.04 -10.81
C LYS A 702 34.27 -43.96 -9.79
N ARG A 703 34.10 -43.42 -8.57
CA ARG A 703 35.16 -43.44 -7.53
C ARG A 703 34.74 -44.18 -6.25
N PRO A 704 35.47 -45.21 -5.79
CA PRO A 704 35.13 -45.96 -4.59
C PRO A 704 35.65 -45.28 -3.30
N SER A 705 34.88 -45.39 -2.22
CA SER A 705 35.13 -44.83 -0.87
C SER A 705 35.87 -45.79 0.07
N SER A 706 36.82 -45.30 0.86
CA SER A 706 37.54 -46.02 1.93
C SER A 706 36.94 -45.79 3.35
N PRO A 707 37.09 -46.71 4.34
CA PRO A 707 36.34 -46.64 5.61
C PRO A 707 37.18 -46.30 6.87
N GLY A 708 36.54 -45.64 7.86
CA GLY A 708 36.74 -45.89 9.31
C GLY A 708 37.19 -44.72 10.21
N SER A 709 36.36 -44.35 11.21
CA SER A 709 36.70 -44.32 12.66
C SER A 709 35.52 -43.81 13.53
N GLU A 710 35.16 -44.58 14.57
CA GLU A 710 34.12 -44.31 15.60
C GLU A 710 34.59 -43.36 16.74
N PRO A 711 33.68 -42.75 17.55
CA PRO A 711 34.01 -41.82 18.64
C PRO A 711 33.98 -42.41 20.08
N ARG A 712 34.88 -41.92 20.96
CA ARG A 712 35.01 -42.27 22.40
C ARG A 712 34.08 -41.47 23.33
N SER A 713 33.61 -42.11 24.41
CA SER A 713 32.78 -41.58 25.51
C SER A 713 33.58 -41.00 26.71
N LEU A 714 33.00 -40.04 27.44
CA LEU A 714 33.55 -39.38 28.65
C LEU A 714 32.91 -39.93 29.96
N PRO A 715 33.57 -39.84 31.15
CA PRO A 715 33.09 -40.43 32.41
C PRO A 715 32.37 -39.44 33.37
N ALA A 716 31.60 -40.01 34.31
CA ALA A 716 30.69 -39.32 35.26
C ALA A 716 31.36 -38.81 36.57
N PRO A 717 30.75 -37.85 37.32
CA PRO A 717 31.31 -37.30 38.55
C PRO A 717 30.79 -37.96 39.85
N SER A 718 31.64 -37.96 40.88
CA SER A 718 31.46 -38.59 42.20
C SER A 718 30.80 -37.69 43.26
N ASN A 719 29.96 -38.29 44.10
CA ASN A 719 29.37 -37.73 45.32
C ASN A 719 30.38 -37.50 46.45
N ALA A 720 30.24 -36.39 47.18
CA ALA A 720 30.66 -36.28 48.58
C ALA A 720 29.67 -35.36 49.33
N ALA A 721 29.20 -35.83 50.48
CA ALA A 721 28.25 -35.18 51.39
C ALA A 721 29.01 -34.74 52.70
N PRO A 722 28.34 -34.25 53.77
CA PRO A 722 28.52 -32.88 54.26
C PRO A 722 29.26 -32.80 55.61
N GLY A 723 29.73 -31.59 55.94
CA GLY A 723 30.27 -31.19 57.24
C GLY A 723 30.33 -29.68 57.35
#